data_AF-A0A5R8MT90-F1
#
_entry.id   AF-A0A5R8MT90-F1
#
_cell.length_a   1.000
_cell.length_b   1.000
_cell.length_c   1.000
_cell.angle_alpha   90.00
_cell.angle_beta   90.00
_cell.angle_gamma   90.00
#
_symmetry.space_group_name_H-M   'P 1'
#
loop_
_entity.id
_entity.type
_entity.pdbx_description
1 polymer ?
#
loop_
_entity_poly.entity_id
_entity_poly.type
_entity_poly.pdbx_seq_one_letter_code
_entity_poly.pdbx_strand_id
1 'polypeptide(L)'
;MIGNAHLDPVWLWPWQEGYQEARATFWSAIHRMDEYPDFVFTCDQVVLLSWVEESDPELFARIKERVAEGRWVMTGGWWVEPDCNMPSGESFVRQGLYGQRYLKEKFGVTASVGMNVDPFGHNAMLPAILRGQGMDSYCFLRPGPHESELPGTMFWWEAPDGSRVMAYRIPFEYCSPPGEVAGQTEKALGQLDRSLGDLMIFYGVGNHGGGPTKANIESIHRYDRMGSFGELTMSSPRRYFDEMAKRLGEQGMAELPVWRDDLQHHASGCYSSHSGIKAWQRRAQAAVLSAERWAAIAGHDARADLERAWKQVLFNQFHDVLPGSAIEPAYDDARDQLGEAVASSKRIITRAHNVIARDVRIPEESGTQPVLVFNPHPWPVTTRVEMQYGLAPNGVHVVGADGADVPCQRTQSVATTDDKGRGATVFQAELPPLGYRLYRLRQGPGMHPAGTLSASELHLENDVLRLELDPGTGWLTSLLDKRTGVDLVAGAAGEHTQICEDPTDTWGHRVVSYDWPGEAMETTRIVLREDGPLRARLRVERAWGRSTMAEEFILGAGHDDAVEVRVTLDWRERAHLMKLRFPVALESPSATYEIPFAHLGRPIDGAEEPAQSWVDLSGAVAGTRAGLAVVNNAKHGYDVAPPSPGRDHSIGITAVRSPVYAWHDPRLLDLDGHYSYQDQGVQRFTYLLVPHTGDWRAAGLTRRAAVLGSPVRAMLESFHDGTLPPARGYLDDGGGQVMVTAVKLHEDAPRDLVVRAVESTGRAAVATLDVPLAGVRLTADFGPSQIRTFRIPLDDPHSAVETDLLEFGTRKGAFTVESW
;
A
#
# COMPACT_ATOMS: atom_id res chain seq x y z
N MET A 1 5.64 35.17 -2.43
CA MET A 1 6.95 34.47 -2.33
C MET A 1 6.91 33.51 -1.15
N ILE A 2 7.16 32.22 -1.38
CA ILE A 2 7.11 31.16 -0.36
C ILE A 2 8.53 30.65 -0.11
N GLY A 3 9.11 30.97 1.05
CA GLY A 3 10.43 30.46 1.42
C GLY A 3 10.33 28.97 1.75
N ASN A 4 11.09 28.13 1.04
CA ASN A 4 11.00 26.69 1.11
C ASN A 4 12.39 26.04 1.17
N ALA A 5 12.48 24.84 1.74
CA ALA A 5 13.64 23.97 1.56
C ALA A 5 13.14 22.53 1.47
N HIS A 6 12.79 22.11 0.25
CA HIS A 6 12.58 20.69 -0.01
C HIS A 6 13.90 19.96 0.23
N LEU A 7 13.89 18.94 1.09
CA LEU A 7 15.08 18.19 1.45
C LEU A 7 14.72 16.72 1.40
N ASP A 8 15.37 16.00 0.49
CA ASP A 8 15.20 14.56 0.39
C ASP A 8 16.05 13.92 1.49
N PRO A 9 15.46 13.28 2.51
CA PRO A 9 16.26 12.60 3.52
C PRO A 9 17.11 11.50 2.89
N VAL A 10 16.65 10.92 1.76
CA VAL A 10 17.34 9.86 1.01
C VAL A 10 17.05 10.06 -0.47
N TRP A 11 18.10 10.16 -1.29
CA TRP A 11 17.96 10.15 -2.76
C TRP A 11 19.26 9.69 -3.42
N LEU A 12 20.13 10.63 -3.81
CA LEU A 12 21.47 10.38 -4.35
C LEU A 12 22.53 10.23 -3.25
N TRP A 13 22.07 10.22 -2.01
CA TRP A 13 22.82 10.12 -0.76
C TRP A 13 22.04 9.24 0.21
N PRO A 14 22.72 8.66 1.20
CA PRO A 14 22.07 7.84 2.21
C PRO A 14 21.47 8.72 3.33
N TRP A 15 20.59 8.15 4.15
CA TRP A 15 19.81 8.93 5.14
C TRP A 15 20.67 9.65 6.18
N GLN A 16 21.86 9.14 6.46
CA GLN A 16 22.83 9.74 7.40
C GLN A 16 23.35 11.09 6.90
N GLU A 17 23.38 11.30 5.59
CA GLU A 17 23.73 12.59 4.98
C GLU A 17 22.54 13.56 5.06
N GLY A 18 21.33 13.10 4.71
CA GLY A 18 20.10 13.88 4.91
C GLY A 18 19.89 14.33 6.36
N TYR A 19 20.26 13.49 7.33
CA TYR A 19 20.28 13.83 8.77
C TYR A 19 21.19 15.03 9.08
N GLN A 20 22.35 15.11 8.44
CA GLN A 20 23.30 16.21 8.63
C GLN A 20 22.80 17.49 7.93
N GLU A 21 22.26 17.34 6.73
CA GLU A 21 21.73 18.45 5.94
C GLU A 21 20.49 19.10 6.57
N ALA A 22 19.66 18.33 7.27
CA ALA A 22 18.51 18.87 8.01
C ALA A 22 18.96 19.95 9.01
N ARG A 23 20.01 19.66 9.80
CA ARG A 23 20.55 20.61 10.78
C ARG A 23 21.15 21.85 10.10
N ALA A 24 21.92 21.66 9.03
CA ALA A 24 22.54 22.77 8.30
C ALA A 24 21.48 23.70 7.66
N THR A 25 20.46 23.10 7.05
CA THR A 25 19.34 23.80 6.40
C THR A 25 18.56 24.64 7.40
N PHE A 26 18.22 24.07 8.55
CA PHE A 26 17.42 24.77 9.55
C PHE A 26 18.19 25.89 10.25
N TRP A 27 19.49 25.72 10.54
CA TRP A 27 20.33 26.84 10.99
C TRP A 27 20.39 27.96 9.95
N SER A 28 20.51 27.63 8.67
CA SER A 28 20.49 28.63 7.60
C SER A 28 19.19 29.44 7.62
N ALA A 29 18.04 28.77 7.73
CA ALA A 29 16.73 29.42 7.83
C ALA A 29 16.60 30.31 9.07
N ILE A 30 17.06 29.84 10.24
CA ILE A 30 17.10 30.64 11.48
C ILE A 30 17.96 31.89 11.30
N HIS A 31 19.15 31.77 10.70
CA HIS A 31 20.00 32.93 10.43
C HIS A 31 19.35 33.91 9.45
N ARG A 32 18.63 33.44 8.42
CA ARG A 32 17.83 34.34 7.56
C ARG A 32 16.74 35.05 8.35
N MET A 33 16.10 34.38 9.30
CA MET A 33 15.07 35.01 10.13
C MET A 33 15.63 36.08 11.08
N ASP A 34 16.88 35.92 11.54
CA ASP A 34 17.59 36.93 12.34
C ASP A 34 17.97 38.16 11.51
N GLU A 35 18.32 37.95 10.24
CA GLU A 35 18.77 39.00 9.33
C GLU A 35 17.62 39.78 8.66
N TYR A 36 16.50 39.12 8.37
CA TYR A 36 15.38 39.68 7.61
C TYR A 36 14.06 39.49 8.37
N PRO A 37 13.54 40.52 9.08
CA PRO A 37 12.37 40.40 9.95
C PRO A 37 11.06 39.94 9.27
N ASP A 38 10.93 40.17 7.97
CA ASP A 38 9.76 39.81 7.16
C ASP A 38 9.85 38.41 6.52
N PHE A 39 11.02 37.75 6.65
CA PHE A 39 11.21 36.40 6.10
C PHE A 39 10.32 35.37 6.78
N VAL A 40 9.65 34.55 5.96
CA VAL A 40 8.81 33.42 6.35
C VAL A 40 9.35 32.15 5.68
N PHE A 41 9.51 31.09 6.47
CA PHE A 41 9.99 29.79 6.02
C PHE A 41 8.91 28.73 6.16
N THR A 42 8.84 27.81 5.21
CA THR A 42 7.91 26.69 5.16
C THR A 42 8.67 25.39 5.37
N CYS A 43 8.12 24.49 6.19
CA CYS A 43 8.66 23.17 6.48
C CYS A 43 7.55 22.13 6.35
N ASP A 44 7.76 21.12 5.50
CA ASP A 44 6.78 20.13 5.04
C ASP A 44 7.00 18.72 5.59
N GLN A 45 8.19 18.41 6.13
CA GLN A 45 8.55 17.09 6.61
C GLN A 45 8.85 17.07 8.11
N VAL A 46 8.07 16.28 8.87
CA VAL A 46 8.20 16.21 10.33
C VAL A 46 9.43 15.43 10.79
N VAL A 47 9.89 14.43 10.04
CA VAL A 47 11.08 13.63 10.40
C VAL A 47 12.31 14.51 10.61
N LEU A 48 12.48 15.55 9.80
CA LEU A 48 13.63 16.46 9.87
C LEU A 48 13.63 17.25 11.19
N LEU A 49 12.44 17.67 11.65
CA LEU A 49 12.28 18.31 12.95
C LEU A 49 12.60 17.34 14.10
N SER A 50 12.25 16.06 13.96
CA SER A 50 12.57 15.04 14.98
C SER A 50 14.07 14.77 15.08
N TRP A 51 14.77 14.73 13.95
CA TRP A 51 16.23 14.59 13.93
C TRP A 51 16.94 15.79 14.56
N VAL A 52 16.41 17.01 14.36
CA VAL A 52 16.93 18.21 15.00
C VAL A 52 16.62 18.24 16.50
N GLU A 53 15.43 17.81 16.93
CA GLU A 53 15.12 17.64 18.37
C GLU A 53 16.15 16.72 19.05
N GLU A 54 16.50 15.61 18.40
CA GLU A 54 17.45 14.62 18.92
C GLU A 54 18.90 15.11 18.93
N SER A 55 19.34 15.85 17.91
CA SER A 55 20.75 16.17 17.69
C SER A 55 21.17 17.60 18.03
N ASP A 56 20.25 18.57 18.03
CA ASP A 56 20.55 19.99 18.26
C ASP A 56 19.42 20.69 19.03
N PRO A 57 19.36 20.52 20.37
CA PRO A 57 18.31 21.10 21.19
C PRO A 57 18.27 22.64 21.18
N GLU A 58 19.40 23.31 20.92
CA GLU A 58 19.45 24.77 20.78
C GLU A 58 18.71 25.21 19.53
N LEU A 59 19.04 24.64 18.37
CA LEU A 59 18.34 24.90 17.12
C LEU A 59 16.85 24.62 17.26
N PHE A 60 16.48 23.50 17.86
CA PHE A 60 15.09 23.12 18.06
C PHE A 60 14.32 24.16 18.89
N ALA A 61 14.93 24.69 19.97
CA ALA A 61 14.33 25.75 20.77
C ALA A 61 14.10 27.03 19.95
N ARG A 62 15.07 27.43 19.11
CA ARG A 62 14.91 28.57 18.21
C ARG A 62 13.80 28.35 17.18
N ILE A 63 13.66 27.14 16.62
CA ILE A 63 12.55 26.80 15.72
C ILE A 63 11.21 26.98 16.45
N LYS A 64 11.08 26.51 17.70
CA LYS A 64 9.86 26.69 18.51
C LYS A 64 9.49 28.17 18.67
N GLU A 65 10.47 29.04 18.92
CA GLU A 65 10.25 30.49 18.99
C GLU A 65 9.72 31.03 17.65
N ARG A 66 10.36 30.67 16.53
CA ARG A 66 9.96 31.14 15.19
C ARG A 66 8.59 30.60 14.74
N VAL A 67 8.19 29.42 15.21
CA VAL A 67 6.83 28.89 15.01
C VAL A 67 5.82 29.71 15.80
N ALA A 68 6.10 30.02 17.06
CA ALA A 68 5.22 30.85 17.90
C ALA A 68 5.05 32.28 17.35
N GLU A 69 6.09 32.81 16.68
CA GLU A 69 6.04 34.09 15.94
C GLU A 69 5.25 34.01 14.62
N GLY A 70 4.93 32.82 14.12
CA GLY A 70 4.28 32.61 12.82
C GLY A 70 5.20 32.78 11.61
N ARG A 71 6.53 32.80 11.82
CA ARG A 71 7.54 32.97 10.76
C ARG A 71 8.12 31.64 10.28
N TRP A 72 8.01 30.60 11.09
CA TRP A 72 8.23 29.21 10.68
C TRP A 72 6.87 28.52 10.54
N VAL A 73 6.48 28.18 9.33
CA VAL A 73 5.16 27.65 8.99
C VAL A 73 5.26 26.17 8.69
N MET A 74 4.46 25.37 9.40
CA MET A 74 4.34 23.94 9.15
C MET A 74 3.31 23.67 8.06
N THR A 75 3.72 22.98 7.00
CA THR A 75 2.88 22.42 5.94
C THR A 75 3.12 20.91 5.86
N GLY A 76 2.50 20.21 4.91
CA GLY A 76 2.66 18.77 4.76
C GLY A 76 1.84 17.99 5.78
N GLY A 77 2.17 18.15 7.07
CA GLY A 77 1.48 17.49 8.19
C GLY A 77 1.79 16.01 8.33
N TRP A 78 2.63 15.45 7.47
CA TRP A 78 3.00 14.05 7.42
C TRP A 78 4.40 13.81 8.00
N TRP A 79 4.67 12.56 8.37
CA TRP A 79 5.97 12.17 8.93
C TRP A 79 7.11 12.45 7.94
N VAL A 80 6.91 12.12 6.67
CA VAL A 80 7.76 12.46 5.52
C VAL A 80 6.91 13.00 4.37
N GLU A 81 7.52 13.34 3.24
CA GLU A 81 6.84 13.49 1.93
C GLU A 81 6.82 12.12 1.22
N PRO A 82 5.74 11.31 1.38
CA PRO A 82 5.73 9.95 0.87
C PRO A 82 5.44 9.92 -0.64
N ASP A 83 5.73 8.79 -1.29
CA ASP A 83 5.03 8.41 -2.51
C ASP A 83 3.51 8.44 -2.28
N CYS A 84 2.74 8.94 -3.24
CA CYS A 84 1.31 9.14 -3.10
C CYS A 84 0.45 8.04 -3.75
N ASN A 85 1.03 6.89 -4.12
CA ASN A 85 0.33 5.83 -4.84
C ASN A 85 0.36 4.47 -4.12
N MET A 86 1.55 4.04 -3.71
CA MET A 86 1.84 2.69 -3.22
C MET A 86 1.62 2.48 -1.71
N PRO A 87 1.75 3.48 -0.82
CA PRO A 87 1.39 3.29 0.58
C PRO A 87 -0.07 2.86 0.75
N SER A 88 -0.33 1.99 1.73
CA SER A 88 -1.70 1.60 2.04
C SER A 88 -2.51 2.77 2.62
N GLY A 89 -3.84 2.69 2.58
CA GLY A 89 -4.70 3.71 3.21
C GLY A 89 -4.35 3.94 4.70
N GLU A 90 -4.13 2.88 5.46
CA GLU A 90 -3.69 2.99 6.86
C GLU A 90 -2.31 3.61 7.00
N SER A 91 -1.40 3.42 6.03
CA SER A 91 -0.10 4.10 6.03
C SER A 91 -0.27 5.61 5.91
N PHE A 92 -1.14 6.11 5.02
CA PHE A 92 -1.42 7.54 4.96
C PHE A 92 -2.09 8.07 6.23
N VAL A 93 -2.97 7.28 6.86
CA VAL A 93 -3.49 7.61 8.20
C VAL A 93 -2.32 7.78 9.18
N ARG A 94 -1.31 6.90 9.14
CA ARG A 94 -0.17 6.96 10.05
C ARG A 94 0.83 8.06 9.73
N GLN A 95 1.01 8.41 8.46
CA GLN A 95 1.74 9.62 8.05
C GLN A 95 1.21 10.83 8.81
N GLY A 96 -0.11 11.04 8.77
CA GLY A 96 -0.76 12.14 9.49
C GLY A 96 -0.82 11.95 11.01
N LEU A 97 -1.14 10.75 11.49
CA LEU A 97 -1.25 10.47 12.93
C LEU A 97 0.04 10.83 13.65
N TYR A 98 1.20 10.33 13.19
CA TYR A 98 2.47 10.62 13.85
C TYR A 98 2.99 12.02 13.50
N GLY A 99 2.81 12.49 12.27
CA GLY A 99 3.22 13.83 11.85
C GLY A 99 2.50 14.94 12.61
N GLN A 100 1.17 14.99 12.53
CA GLN A 100 0.35 16.03 13.16
C GLN A 100 0.42 15.98 14.69
N ARG A 101 0.47 14.78 15.29
CA ARG A 101 0.59 14.66 16.76
C ARG A 101 1.95 15.15 17.26
N TYR A 102 3.03 14.84 16.54
CA TYR A 102 4.34 15.41 16.85
C TYR A 102 4.32 16.94 16.76
N LEU A 103 3.75 17.52 15.69
CA LEU A 103 3.62 18.97 15.58
C LEU A 103 2.82 19.57 16.74
N LYS A 104 1.71 18.93 17.11
CA LYS A 104 0.85 19.38 18.20
C LYS A 104 1.56 19.32 19.55
N GLU A 105 2.25 18.22 19.84
CA GLU A 105 2.99 18.02 21.09
C GLU A 105 4.14 19.02 21.22
N LYS A 106 4.96 19.15 20.17
CA LYS A 106 6.22 19.90 20.25
C LYS A 106 6.03 21.40 20.05
N PHE A 107 5.09 21.80 19.20
CA PHE A 107 4.92 23.20 18.76
C PHE A 107 3.53 23.78 19.07
N GLY A 108 2.57 22.97 19.56
CA GLY A 108 1.22 23.44 19.88
C GLY A 108 0.30 23.64 18.67
N VAL A 109 0.81 23.42 17.46
CA VAL A 109 0.12 23.65 16.18
C VAL A 109 -0.01 22.36 15.37
N THR A 110 -0.92 22.34 14.41
CA THR A 110 -1.03 21.30 13.36
C THR A 110 -0.95 21.97 12.00
N ALA A 111 -0.46 21.26 10.99
CA ALA A 111 -0.50 21.75 9.62
C ALA A 111 -1.95 21.70 9.10
N SER A 112 -2.43 22.78 8.48
CA SER A 112 -3.75 22.83 7.83
C SER A 112 -3.67 22.73 6.30
N VAL A 113 -2.46 22.80 5.76
CA VAL A 113 -2.18 22.67 4.32
C VAL A 113 -1.34 21.42 4.12
N GLY A 114 -1.92 20.41 3.46
CA GLY A 114 -1.16 19.28 2.96
C GLY A 114 -0.24 19.76 1.84
N MET A 115 0.99 19.26 1.81
CA MET A 115 1.98 19.64 0.82
C MET A 115 2.87 18.44 0.55
N ASN A 116 2.98 18.08 -0.71
CA ASN A 116 3.88 17.03 -1.17
C ASN A 116 4.19 17.35 -2.63
N VAL A 117 5.36 17.94 -2.85
CA VAL A 117 5.65 18.63 -4.12
C VAL A 117 6.22 17.71 -5.17
N ASP A 118 7.00 16.71 -4.75
CA ASP A 118 7.79 15.85 -5.63
C ASP A 118 7.36 14.38 -5.81
N PRO A 119 6.20 13.89 -5.33
CA PRO A 119 5.86 12.49 -5.53
C PRO A 119 5.43 12.25 -6.98
N PHE A 120 5.56 11.00 -7.43
CA PHE A 120 5.33 10.64 -8.83
C PHE A 120 3.86 10.29 -9.09
N GLY A 121 3.00 11.29 -8.88
CA GLY A 121 1.55 11.20 -9.00
C GLY A 121 0.83 11.04 -7.67
N HIS A 122 -0.48 11.26 -7.64
CA HIS A 122 -1.27 11.30 -6.42
C HIS A 122 -2.64 10.61 -6.54
N ASN A 123 -2.94 9.70 -5.61
CA ASN A 123 -4.22 8.97 -5.62
C ASN A 123 -5.44 9.82 -5.21
N ALA A 124 -6.60 9.54 -5.81
CA ALA A 124 -7.84 10.29 -5.69
C ALA A 124 -8.50 10.21 -4.31
N MET A 125 -8.04 9.35 -3.40
CA MET A 125 -8.54 9.30 -2.02
C MET A 125 -7.82 10.26 -1.07
N LEU A 126 -6.74 10.92 -1.51
CA LEU A 126 -6.03 11.88 -0.67
C LEU A 126 -6.90 13.02 -0.15
N PRO A 127 -7.86 13.62 -0.88
CA PRO A 127 -8.77 14.61 -0.30
C PRO A 127 -9.50 14.12 0.96
N ALA A 128 -10.02 12.89 0.97
CA ALA A 128 -10.69 12.31 2.14
C ALA A 128 -9.73 12.15 3.32
N ILE A 129 -8.51 11.65 3.05
CA ILE A 129 -7.47 11.45 4.05
C ILE A 129 -7.01 12.79 4.64
N LEU A 130 -6.70 13.78 3.81
CA LEU A 130 -6.26 15.11 4.22
C LEU A 130 -7.33 15.78 5.09
N ARG A 131 -8.61 15.73 4.68
CA ARG A 131 -9.73 16.26 5.47
C ARG A 131 -9.87 15.55 6.81
N GLY A 132 -9.74 14.22 6.82
CA GLY A 132 -9.73 13.43 8.04
C GLY A 132 -8.56 13.73 8.98
N GLN A 133 -7.52 14.42 8.48
CA GLN A 133 -6.34 14.86 9.22
C GLN A 133 -6.33 16.38 9.48
N GLY A 134 -7.46 17.06 9.29
CA GLY A 134 -7.58 18.50 9.56
C GLY A 134 -6.93 19.42 8.52
N MET A 135 -6.57 18.90 7.35
CA MET A 135 -6.01 19.68 6.24
C MET A 135 -7.07 19.92 5.18
N ASP A 136 -7.37 21.20 4.90
CA ASP A 136 -8.44 21.62 3.98
C ASP A 136 -7.93 22.05 2.60
N SER A 137 -6.62 22.20 2.47
CA SER A 137 -5.94 22.68 1.27
C SER A 137 -4.75 21.78 0.96
N TYR A 138 -4.38 21.69 -0.33
CA TYR A 138 -3.31 20.82 -0.80
C TYR A 138 -2.43 21.51 -1.84
N CYS A 139 -1.12 21.35 -1.73
CA CYS A 139 -0.15 21.92 -2.68
C CYS A 139 0.78 20.84 -3.23
N PHE A 140 0.97 20.84 -4.55
CA PHE A 140 1.76 19.85 -5.28
C PHE A 140 2.41 20.49 -6.52
N LEU A 141 3.51 19.92 -7.03
CA LEU A 141 4.08 20.32 -8.33
C LEU A 141 3.77 19.29 -9.43
N ARG A 142 3.95 18.00 -9.12
CA ARG A 142 3.83 16.90 -10.08
C ARG A 142 2.41 16.31 -10.07
N PRO A 143 1.77 16.01 -11.20
CA PRO A 143 2.22 16.21 -12.58
C PRO A 143 2.14 17.69 -13.03
N GLY A 144 3.10 18.08 -13.87
CA GLY A 144 3.16 19.40 -14.49
C GLY A 144 2.13 19.59 -15.63
N PRO A 145 1.94 20.84 -16.13
CA PRO A 145 0.98 21.12 -17.21
C PRO A 145 1.23 20.40 -18.54
N HIS A 146 2.46 19.93 -18.78
CA HIS A 146 2.83 19.17 -19.97
C HIS A 146 2.56 17.66 -19.83
N GLU A 147 2.17 17.23 -18.63
CA GLU A 147 1.96 15.81 -18.28
C GLU A 147 0.50 15.52 -17.95
N SER A 148 -0.21 16.51 -17.37
CA SER A 148 -1.62 16.39 -17.03
C SER A 148 -2.39 17.69 -17.30
N GLU A 149 -3.45 17.57 -18.10
CA GLU A 149 -4.39 18.65 -18.42
C GLU A 149 -5.40 18.84 -17.27
N LEU A 150 -4.93 19.48 -16.20
CA LEU A 150 -5.77 19.87 -15.06
C LEU A 150 -6.64 21.10 -15.39
N PRO A 151 -7.80 21.28 -14.72
CA PRO A 151 -8.78 22.31 -15.08
C PRO A 151 -8.33 23.75 -14.75
N GLY A 152 -7.17 23.92 -14.11
CA GLY A 152 -6.58 25.21 -13.75
C GLY A 152 -5.46 25.05 -12.74
N THR A 153 -4.93 26.17 -12.24
CA THR A 153 -3.91 26.17 -11.18
C THR A 153 -4.52 25.91 -9.80
N MET A 154 -5.78 26.32 -9.58
CA MET A 154 -6.52 26.10 -8.33
C MET A 154 -7.89 25.50 -8.61
N PHE A 155 -8.25 24.44 -7.88
CA PHE A 155 -9.48 23.68 -8.10
C PHE A 155 -9.90 22.92 -6.83
N TRP A 156 -11.13 22.44 -6.79
CA TRP A 156 -11.54 21.44 -5.80
C TRP A 156 -11.09 20.07 -6.25
N TRP A 157 -10.24 19.42 -5.46
CA TRP A 157 -9.95 18.00 -5.65
C TRP A 157 -10.88 17.19 -4.75
N GLU A 158 -11.72 16.37 -5.36
CA GLU A 158 -12.80 15.64 -4.71
C GLU A 158 -12.55 14.14 -4.78
N ALA A 159 -12.54 13.49 -3.61
CA ALA A 159 -12.40 12.05 -3.47
C ALA A 159 -13.73 11.32 -3.77
N PRO A 160 -13.67 10.01 -4.07
CA PRO A 160 -14.86 9.17 -4.26
C PRO A 160 -15.93 9.23 -3.16
N ASP A 161 -15.57 9.57 -1.92
CA ASP A 161 -16.51 9.74 -0.80
C ASP A 161 -17.20 11.12 -0.77
N GLY A 162 -16.84 12.01 -1.69
CA GLY A 162 -17.32 13.40 -1.78
C GLY A 162 -16.52 14.39 -0.93
N SER A 163 -15.53 13.95 -0.16
CA SER A 163 -14.62 14.83 0.57
C SER A 163 -13.77 15.63 -0.42
N ARG A 164 -13.57 16.92 -0.15
CA ARG A 164 -12.78 17.79 -1.03
C ARG A 164 -11.80 18.69 -0.29
N VAL A 165 -10.66 18.95 -0.94
CA VAL A 165 -9.65 19.94 -0.55
C VAL A 165 -9.44 20.95 -1.66
N MET A 166 -9.07 22.18 -1.29
CA MET A 166 -8.68 23.19 -2.28
C MET A 166 -7.24 22.89 -2.72
N ALA A 167 -7.08 22.39 -3.94
CA ALA A 167 -5.80 21.99 -4.48
C ALA A 167 -5.17 23.15 -5.27
N TYR A 168 -3.84 23.28 -5.16
CA TYR A 168 -3.05 24.25 -5.91
C TYR A 168 -1.83 23.57 -6.54
N ARG A 169 -1.78 23.59 -7.88
CA ARG A 169 -0.58 23.16 -8.62
C ARG A 169 0.44 24.28 -8.64
N ILE A 170 1.64 24.04 -8.14
CA ILE A 170 2.75 25.00 -8.20
C ILE A 170 3.04 25.30 -9.68
N PRO A 171 3.04 26.57 -10.13
CA PRO A 171 3.12 26.87 -11.55
C PRO A 171 4.43 26.47 -12.24
N PHE A 172 5.56 26.39 -11.53
CA PHE A 172 6.84 26.15 -12.19
C PHE A 172 7.78 25.25 -11.41
N GLU A 173 8.22 25.66 -10.21
CA GLU A 173 9.26 24.94 -9.46
C GLU A 173 9.13 25.25 -7.96
N TYR A 174 9.47 24.29 -7.09
CA TYR A 174 9.44 24.43 -5.62
C TYR A 174 10.81 24.80 -5.01
N CYS A 175 11.86 24.81 -5.85
CA CYS A 175 13.23 25.23 -5.56
C CYS A 175 13.69 26.40 -6.47
N SER A 176 14.79 27.03 -6.13
CA SER A 176 15.37 28.17 -6.84
C SER A 176 16.90 28.09 -6.83
N PRO A 177 17.60 28.59 -7.86
CA PRO A 177 19.05 28.77 -7.77
C PRO A 177 19.45 29.65 -6.57
N PRO A 178 20.68 29.53 -6.04
CA PRO A 178 21.14 30.29 -4.86
C PRO A 178 21.26 31.82 -5.09
N GLY A 179 20.95 32.31 -6.29
CA GLY A 179 21.06 33.71 -6.71
C GLY A 179 19.73 34.47 -6.70
N GLU A 180 19.41 35.15 -7.81
CA GLU A 180 18.21 35.97 -7.91
C GLU A 180 16.99 35.14 -8.31
N VAL A 181 15.81 35.48 -7.79
CA VAL A 181 14.56 34.73 -8.08
C VAL A 181 13.91 35.12 -9.41
N ALA A 182 14.45 36.10 -10.15
CA ALA A 182 13.82 36.68 -11.34
C ALA A 182 13.40 35.63 -12.38
N GLY A 183 14.32 34.73 -12.74
CA GLY A 183 14.03 33.71 -13.76
C GLY A 183 12.93 32.72 -13.33
N GLN A 184 12.85 32.40 -12.03
CA GLN A 184 11.76 31.59 -11.51
C GLN A 184 10.45 32.36 -11.50
N THR A 185 10.47 33.62 -11.07
CA THR A 185 9.31 34.50 -11.06
C THR A 185 8.75 34.70 -12.46
N GLU A 186 9.59 34.96 -13.46
CA GLU A 186 9.19 35.10 -14.87
C GLU A 186 8.51 33.84 -15.40
N LYS A 187 9.08 32.65 -15.13
CA LYS A 187 8.50 31.38 -15.58
C LYS A 187 7.19 31.05 -14.88
N ALA A 188 7.08 31.32 -13.58
CA ALA A 188 5.84 31.15 -12.84
C ALA A 188 4.74 32.10 -13.35
N LEU A 189 5.08 33.36 -13.63
CA LEU A 189 4.17 34.33 -14.23
C LEU A 189 3.75 33.94 -15.65
N GLY A 190 4.64 33.32 -16.42
CA GLY A 190 4.34 32.77 -17.74
C GLY A 190 3.27 31.67 -17.72
N GLN A 191 3.11 30.99 -16.57
CA GLN A 191 2.13 29.93 -16.33
C GLN A 191 0.97 30.40 -15.43
N LEU A 192 0.86 31.71 -15.20
CA LEU A 192 -0.17 32.28 -14.35
C LEU A 192 -1.57 32.05 -14.92
N ASP A 193 -2.42 31.40 -14.11
CA ASP A 193 -3.85 31.48 -14.27
C ASP A 193 -4.34 32.89 -13.89
N ARG A 194 -4.56 33.71 -14.92
CA ARG A 194 -4.98 35.11 -14.76
C ARG A 194 -6.32 35.27 -14.06
N SER A 195 -7.13 34.23 -13.97
CA SER A 195 -8.41 34.26 -13.24
C SER A 195 -8.21 34.37 -11.72
N LEU A 196 -7.07 33.91 -11.20
CA LEU A 196 -6.75 33.92 -9.76
C LEU A 196 -6.10 35.23 -9.30
N GLY A 197 -5.36 35.89 -10.20
CA GLY A 197 -4.64 37.13 -9.96
C GLY A 197 -3.29 36.92 -9.25
N ASP A 198 -3.29 36.32 -8.06
CA ASP A 198 -2.08 36.11 -7.25
C ASP A 198 -1.51 34.70 -7.47
N LEU A 199 -0.23 34.51 -7.16
CA LEU A 199 0.44 33.22 -7.28
C LEU A 199 1.41 32.95 -6.14
N MET A 200 1.57 31.66 -5.82
CA MET A 200 2.66 31.19 -4.97
C MET A 200 3.90 30.94 -5.83
N ILE A 201 4.97 31.65 -5.51
CA ILE A 201 6.30 31.45 -6.11
C ILE A 201 7.21 30.98 -5.00
N PHE A 202 7.60 29.71 -5.06
CA PHE A 202 8.50 29.09 -4.10
C PHE A 202 9.94 29.54 -4.36
N TYR A 203 10.78 29.56 -3.33
CA TYR A 203 12.21 29.86 -3.48
C TYR A 203 13.01 29.24 -2.32
N GLY A 204 14.28 28.94 -2.60
CA GLY A 204 15.20 28.17 -1.73
C GLY A 204 15.95 27.11 -2.53
N VAL A 205 17.15 26.72 -2.11
CA VAL A 205 18.05 25.88 -2.95
C VAL A 205 17.52 24.45 -3.10
N GLY A 206 17.25 23.79 -1.97
CA GLY A 206 16.57 22.49 -1.87
C GLY A 206 17.27 21.27 -2.47
N ASN A 207 16.48 20.19 -2.58
CA ASN A 207 16.78 18.78 -2.90
C ASN A 207 17.81 18.16 -1.95
N HIS A 208 19.05 18.67 -1.89
CA HIS A 208 20.07 18.25 -0.90
C HIS A 208 20.17 19.19 0.30
N GLY A 209 19.04 19.78 0.71
CA GLY A 209 19.04 20.84 1.70
C GLY A 209 19.53 22.20 1.16
N GLY A 210 19.63 23.17 2.05
CA GLY A 210 19.85 24.58 1.70
C GLY A 210 18.53 25.33 1.49
N GLY A 211 18.18 26.16 2.47
CA GLY A 211 17.00 27.03 2.37
C GLY A 211 17.26 28.31 1.58
N PRO A 212 16.32 29.27 1.65
CA PRO A 212 16.46 30.56 0.99
C PRO A 212 17.78 31.28 1.30
N THR A 213 18.45 31.76 0.25
CA THR A 213 19.70 32.50 0.39
C THR A 213 19.44 33.99 0.65
N LYS A 214 20.47 34.71 1.14
CA LYS A 214 20.45 36.17 1.22
C LYS A 214 20.17 36.81 -0.14
N ALA A 215 20.81 36.30 -1.19
CA ALA A 215 20.64 36.80 -2.55
C ALA A 215 19.19 36.60 -3.04
N ASN A 216 18.54 35.48 -2.72
CA ASN A 216 17.12 35.29 -3.02
C ASN A 216 16.28 36.40 -2.35
N ILE A 217 16.41 36.57 -1.03
CA ILE A 217 15.63 37.52 -0.24
C ILE A 217 15.86 38.97 -0.69
N GLU A 218 17.12 39.37 -0.85
CA GLU A 218 17.50 40.71 -1.30
C GLU A 218 16.99 41.01 -2.72
N SER A 219 16.99 40.00 -3.60
CA SER A 219 16.43 40.13 -4.94
C SER A 219 14.91 40.33 -4.90
N ILE A 220 14.19 39.63 -4.03
CA ILE A 220 12.74 39.81 -3.84
C ILE A 220 12.46 41.25 -3.42
N HIS A 221 13.11 41.74 -2.36
CA HIS A 221 12.94 43.11 -1.90
C HIS A 221 13.30 44.15 -2.96
N ARG A 222 14.30 43.86 -3.79
CA ARG A 222 14.69 44.75 -4.88
C ARG A 222 13.64 44.78 -5.99
N TYR A 223 13.15 43.62 -6.44
CA TYR A 223 12.12 43.54 -7.50
C TYR A 223 10.78 44.10 -7.05
N ASP A 224 10.43 43.93 -5.78
CA ASP A 224 9.25 44.56 -5.16
C ASP A 224 9.34 46.09 -5.23
N ARG A 225 10.46 46.68 -4.75
CA ARG A 225 10.69 48.14 -4.82
C ARG A 225 10.70 48.68 -6.25
N MET A 226 11.16 47.89 -7.21
CA MET A 226 11.16 48.28 -8.63
C MET A 226 9.80 48.08 -9.31
N GLY A 227 8.89 47.31 -8.71
CA GLY A 227 7.60 46.92 -9.30
C GLY A 227 7.75 46.03 -10.54
N SER A 228 8.89 45.36 -10.73
CA SER A 228 9.18 44.62 -11.96
C SER A 228 8.25 43.43 -12.20
N PHE A 229 7.76 42.83 -11.12
CA PHE A 229 6.89 41.64 -11.14
C PHE A 229 5.55 41.88 -10.41
N GLY A 230 5.17 43.14 -10.20
CA GLY A 230 4.08 43.50 -9.29
C GLY A 230 4.52 43.53 -7.83
N GLU A 231 3.56 43.38 -6.91
CA GLU A 231 3.79 43.34 -5.47
C GLU A 231 4.31 41.95 -5.05
N LEU A 232 5.48 41.90 -4.41
CA LEU A 232 6.10 40.65 -3.96
C LEU A 232 6.09 40.61 -2.42
N THR A 233 5.17 39.81 -1.87
CA THR A 233 5.07 39.61 -0.43
C THR A 233 5.73 38.29 0.00
N MET A 234 6.58 38.34 1.04
CA MET A 234 7.04 37.16 1.77
C MET A 234 5.86 36.55 2.54
N SER A 235 5.52 35.30 2.26
CA SER A 235 4.26 34.69 2.69
C SER A 235 4.40 33.17 2.91
N SER A 236 3.27 32.52 3.21
CA SER A 236 3.15 31.08 3.39
C SER A 236 1.96 30.51 2.60
N PRO A 237 1.93 29.19 2.34
CA PRO A 237 0.81 28.57 1.64
C PRO A 237 -0.54 28.78 2.34
N ARG A 238 -0.58 28.69 3.68
CA ARG A 238 -1.81 28.94 4.45
C ARG A 238 -2.35 30.35 4.22
N ARG A 239 -1.47 31.35 4.27
CA ARG A 239 -1.87 32.75 4.06
C ARG A 239 -2.44 32.96 2.66
N TYR A 240 -1.81 32.37 1.63
CA TYR A 240 -2.31 32.43 0.26
C TYR A 240 -3.72 31.83 0.13
N PHE A 241 -3.95 30.61 0.65
CA PHE A 241 -5.27 29.99 0.59
C PHE A 241 -6.34 30.78 1.35
N ASP A 242 -6.00 31.37 2.50
CA ASP A 242 -6.93 32.23 3.25
C ASP A 242 -7.29 33.51 2.49
N GLU A 243 -6.32 34.14 1.85
CA GLU A 243 -6.52 35.34 1.04
C GLU A 243 -7.36 35.02 -0.21
N MET A 244 -7.10 33.88 -0.86
CA MET A 244 -7.90 33.41 -2.00
C MET A 244 -9.34 33.09 -1.60
N ALA A 245 -9.55 32.37 -0.49
CA ALA A 245 -10.90 32.07 0.00
C ALA A 245 -11.69 33.35 0.33
N LYS A 246 -11.04 34.35 0.95
CA LYS A 246 -11.64 35.66 1.23
C LYS A 246 -11.97 36.44 -0.05
N ARG A 247 -11.06 36.42 -1.03
CA ARG A 247 -11.21 37.13 -2.31
C ARG A 247 -12.34 36.57 -3.16
N LEU A 248 -12.40 35.23 -3.28
CA LEU A 248 -13.41 34.54 -4.07
C LEU A 248 -14.79 34.57 -3.40
N GLY A 249 -14.84 34.60 -2.07
CA GLY A 249 -16.10 34.50 -1.32
C GLY A 249 -16.80 33.16 -1.55
N GLU A 250 -17.99 32.99 -0.98
CA GLU A 250 -18.73 31.72 -1.07
C GLU A 250 -19.07 31.35 -2.54
N GLN A 251 -19.48 32.34 -3.34
CA GLN A 251 -19.85 32.12 -4.73
C GLN A 251 -18.63 31.72 -5.59
N GLY A 252 -17.53 32.48 -5.53
CA GLY A 252 -16.34 32.16 -6.32
C GLY A 252 -15.72 30.82 -5.91
N MET A 253 -15.74 30.50 -4.62
CA MET A 253 -15.32 29.18 -4.14
C MET A 253 -16.23 28.06 -4.66
N ALA A 254 -17.53 28.28 -4.80
CA ALA A 254 -18.46 27.28 -5.36
C ALA A 254 -18.30 27.09 -6.88
N GLU A 255 -17.79 28.10 -7.58
CA GLU A 255 -17.56 28.10 -9.03
C GLU A 255 -16.20 27.51 -9.45
N LEU A 256 -15.29 27.26 -8.50
CA LEU A 256 -14.01 26.58 -8.80
C LEU A 256 -14.27 25.21 -9.46
N PRO A 257 -13.48 24.85 -10.49
CA PRO A 257 -13.64 23.56 -11.15
C PRO A 257 -13.37 22.41 -10.18
N VAL A 258 -13.96 21.25 -10.46
CA VAL A 258 -13.82 20.05 -9.62
C VAL A 258 -13.09 18.96 -10.41
N TRP A 259 -11.98 18.47 -9.87
CA TRP A 259 -11.25 17.32 -10.35
C TRP A 259 -11.60 16.08 -9.51
N ARG A 260 -11.93 14.96 -10.14
CA ARG A 260 -12.44 13.72 -9.50
C ARG A 260 -11.61 12.47 -9.83
N ASP A 261 -10.37 12.68 -10.26
CA ASP A 261 -9.47 11.59 -10.66
C ASP A 261 -8.16 11.69 -9.87
N ASP A 262 -7.26 10.72 -10.12
CA ASP A 262 -5.87 10.81 -9.68
C ASP A 262 -5.19 12.03 -10.34
N LEU A 263 -4.09 12.47 -9.75
CA LEU A 263 -3.17 13.42 -10.39
C LEU A 263 -2.01 12.62 -10.98
N GLN A 264 -2.12 12.23 -12.25
CA GLN A 264 -1.13 11.41 -13.01
C GLN A 264 -0.81 12.07 -14.37
N HIS A 265 0.33 11.81 -15.04
CA HIS A 265 1.49 10.96 -14.68
C HIS A 265 2.77 11.82 -14.59
N HIS A 266 3.88 11.29 -14.02
CA HIS A 266 5.20 11.95 -14.05
C HIS A 266 6.37 10.98 -14.34
N ALA A 267 6.51 9.93 -13.53
CA ALA A 267 7.61 8.97 -13.59
C ALA A 267 7.09 7.53 -13.48
N SER A 268 6.48 7.01 -14.56
CA SER A 268 5.76 5.73 -14.53
C SER A 268 6.66 4.53 -14.27
N GLY A 269 7.97 4.63 -14.55
CA GLY A 269 8.95 3.59 -14.25
C GLY A 269 9.09 3.31 -12.74
N CYS A 270 8.78 4.30 -11.90
CA CYS A 270 8.86 4.17 -10.44
C CYS A 270 7.84 3.20 -9.83
N TYR A 271 6.77 2.85 -10.54
CA TYR A 271 5.78 1.90 -10.05
C TYR A 271 6.35 0.47 -9.97
N SER A 272 7.40 0.18 -10.75
CA SER A 272 8.01 -1.14 -10.87
C SER A 272 9.52 -1.18 -10.58
N SER A 273 10.20 -0.03 -10.55
CA SER A 273 11.64 0.06 -10.23
C SER A 273 11.93 -0.48 -8.84
N HIS A 274 12.94 -1.33 -8.70
CA HIS A 274 13.32 -1.97 -7.45
C HIS A 274 12.17 -2.72 -6.72
N SER A 275 11.82 -3.91 -7.19
CA SER A 275 10.83 -4.81 -6.59
C SER A 275 11.06 -5.15 -5.11
N GLY A 276 12.32 -5.14 -4.64
CA GLY A 276 12.66 -5.44 -3.25
C GLY A 276 11.96 -4.51 -2.24
N ILE A 277 12.12 -3.19 -2.36
CA ILE A 277 11.51 -2.19 -1.47
C ILE A 277 9.98 -2.27 -1.47
N LYS A 278 9.34 -2.47 -2.62
CA LYS A 278 7.87 -2.69 -2.72
C LYS A 278 7.42 -3.90 -1.89
N ALA A 279 8.11 -5.03 -2.04
CA ALA A 279 7.78 -6.26 -1.31
C ALA A 279 8.04 -6.13 0.20
N TRP A 280 9.14 -5.48 0.60
CA TRP A 280 9.47 -5.24 2.01
C TRP A 280 8.47 -4.30 2.66
N GLN A 281 8.05 -3.23 1.97
CA GLN A 281 7.02 -2.30 2.43
C GLN A 281 5.69 -3.00 2.69
N ARG A 282 5.16 -3.73 1.69
CA ARG A 282 3.90 -4.49 1.87
C ARG A 282 3.96 -5.42 3.07
N ARG A 283 5.06 -6.17 3.21
CA ARG A 283 5.27 -7.09 4.33
C ARG A 283 5.33 -6.36 5.67
N ALA A 284 5.99 -5.21 5.75
CA ALA A 284 6.10 -4.45 6.98
C ALA A 284 4.75 -3.83 7.37
N GLN A 285 4.03 -3.20 6.44
CA GLN A 285 2.68 -2.66 6.67
C GLN A 285 1.72 -3.73 7.22
N ALA A 286 1.68 -4.90 6.58
CA ALA A 286 0.82 -6.01 7.00
C ALA A 286 1.22 -6.53 8.41
N ALA A 287 2.52 -6.62 8.69
CA ALA A 287 3.01 -7.09 9.98
C ALA A 287 2.68 -6.13 11.12
N VAL A 288 2.90 -4.82 10.93
CA VAL A 288 2.63 -3.81 11.96
C VAL A 288 1.13 -3.70 12.23
N LEU A 289 0.29 -3.65 11.20
CA LEU A 289 -1.17 -3.66 11.37
C LEU A 289 -1.67 -4.90 12.13
N SER A 290 -1.13 -6.08 11.81
CA SER A 290 -1.46 -7.32 12.54
C SER A 290 -1.00 -7.25 14.00
N ALA A 291 0.19 -6.70 14.26
CA ALA A 291 0.71 -6.53 15.62
C ALA A 291 -0.16 -5.61 16.48
N GLU A 292 -0.71 -4.53 15.92
CA GLU A 292 -1.63 -3.64 16.64
C GLU A 292 -2.91 -4.35 17.06
N ARG A 293 -3.52 -5.09 16.13
CA ARG A 293 -4.75 -5.86 16.39
C ARG A 293 -4.53 -6.83 17.55
N TRP A 294 -3.45 -7.60 17.48
CA TRP A 294 -3.15 -8.61 18.50
C TRP A 294 -2.69 -7.99 19.83
N ALA A 295 -1.99 -6.85 19.81
CA ALA A 295 -1.65 -6.11 21.03
C ALA A 295 -2.91 -5.61 21.75
N ALA A 296 -3.87 -5.04 21.01
CA ALA A 296 -5.14 -4.58 21.55
C ALA A 296 -5.96 -5.71 22.17
N ILE A 297 -6.09 -6.84 21.46
CA ILE A 297 -6.83 -8.03 21.96
C ILE A 297 -6.18 -8.60 23.22
N ALA A 298 -4.85 -8.68 23.26
CA ALA A 298 -4.12 -9.22 24.40
C ALA A 298 -4.02 -8.23 25.59
N GLY A 299 -4.55 -7.00 25.46
CA GLY A 299 -4.41 -5.96 26.48
C GLY A 299 -2.95 -5.58 26.74
N HIS A 300 -2.08 -5.72 25.74
CA HIS A 300 -0.66 -5.45 25.83
C HIS A 300 -0.35 -4.06 25.28
N ASP A 301 0.03 -3.12 26.15
CA ASP A 301 0.49 -1.79 25.72
C ASP A 301 1.87 -1.92 25.04
N ALA A 302 1.84 -1.97 23.71
CA ALA A 302 3.01 -2.02 22.84
C ALA A 302 3.20 -0.72 22.04
N ARG A 303 2.55 0.39 22.45
CA ARG A 303 2.48 1.61 21.64
C ARG A 303 3.86 2.16 21.24
N ALA A 304 4.82 2.19 22.16
CA ALA A 304 6.18 2.66 21.85
C ALA A 304 6.89 1.79 20.79
N ASP A 305 6.77 0.47 20.89
CA ASP A 305 7.35 -0.46 19.90
C ASP A 305 6.65 -0.33 18.53
N LEU A 306 5.32 -0.14 18.55
CA LEU A 306 4.49 0.03 17.36
C LEU A 306 4.75 1.38 16.68
N GLU A 307 4.87 2.46 17.43
CA GLU A 307 5.24 3.78 16.93
C GLU A 307 6.60 3.73 16.24
N ARG A 308 7.59 3.11 16.90
CA ARG A 308 8.91 2.93 16.29
C ARG A 308 8.84 2.10 15.00
N ALA A 309 8.11 0.99 15.00
CA ALA A 309 7.94 0.16 13.81
C ALA A 309 7.22 0.91 12.67
N TRP A 310 6.19 1.69 12.99
CA TRP A 310 5.51 2.54 12.03
C TRP A 310 6.43 3.62 11.47
N LYS A 311 7.20 4.33 12.30
CA LYS A 311 8.13 5.36 11.81
C LYS A 311 9.15 4.79 10.82
N GLN A 312 9.61 3.53 10.99
CA GLN A 312 10.43 2.85 9.98
C GLN A 312 9.67 2.60 8.67
N VAL A 313 8.41 2.14 8.76
CA VAL A 313 7.54 1.95 7.59
C VAL A 313 7.32 3.28 6.85
N LEU A 314 6.98 4.34 7.58
CA LEU A 314 6.64 5.65 7.02
C LEU A 314 7.86 6.37 6.44
N PHE A 315 9.01 6.28 7.09
CA PHE A 315 10.25 6.86 6.56
C PHE A 315 10.61 6.25 5.20
N ASN A 316 10.52 4.93 5.08
CA ASN A 316 10.80 4.23 3.83
C ASN A 316 9.66 4.32 2.80
N GLN A 317 8.61 5.11 3.06
CA GLN A 317 7.61 5.49 2.06
C GLN A 317 7.96 6.80 1.37
N PHE A 318 9.05 7.46 1.77
CA PHE A 318 9.55 8.66 1.10
C PHE A 318 9.59 8.49 -0.42
N HIS A 319 9.25 9.54 -1.16
CA HIS A 319 9.02 9.47 -2.60
C HIS A 319 10.27 9.13 -3.44
N ASP A 320 11.48 9.13 -2.89
CA ASP A 320 12.64 8.55 -3.59
C ASP A 320 13.02 7.13 -3.16
N VAL A 321 12.55 6.69 -1.98
CA VAL A 321 12.85 5.36 -1.46
C VAL A 321 11.86 4.34 -2.02
N LEU A 322 10.56 4.53 -1.75
CA LEU A 322 9.55 3.54 -2.14
C LEU A 322 9.43 3.43 -3.67
N PRO A 323 9.44 4.52 -4.45
CA PRO A 323 9.56 4.54 -5.91
C PRO A 323 10.77 3.84 -6.52
N GLY A 324 11.81 3.51 -5.75
CA GLY A 324 12.97 2.83 -6.32
C GLY A 324 13.87 3.76 -7.13
N SER A 325 13.92 5.06 -6.79
CA SER A 325 14.69 6.10 -7.49
C SER A 325 15.96 6.58 -6.76
N ALA A 326 16.27 6.04 -5.58
CA ALA A 326 17.52 6.30 -4.85
C ALA A 326 18.72 5.45 -5.32
N ILE A 327 19.90 5.75 -4.79
CA ILE A 327 21.14 4.98 -4.97
C ILE A 327 21.07 3.59 -4.31
N GLU A 328 21.86 2.64 -4.81
CA GLU A 328 21.88 1.25 -4.32
C GLU A 328 22.02 1.10 -2.79
N PRO A 329 22.96 1.80 -2.09
CA PRO A 329 23.10 1.65 -0.64
C PRO A 329 21.87 2.07 0.18
N ALA A 330 21.01 2.96 -0.36
CA ALA A 330 19.79 3.37 0.32
C ALA A 330 18.84 2.19 0.55
N TYR A 331 18.84 1.19 -0.34
CA TYR A 331 17.97 0.03 -0.21
C TYR A 331 18.49 -1.03 0.76
N ASP A 332 19.79 -1.04 1.04
CA ASP A 332 20.33 -1.83 2.15
C ASP A 332 19.81 -1.29 3.49
N ASP A 333 19.86 0.04 3.68
CA ASP A 333 19.28 0.70 4.85
C ASP A 333 17.78 0.45 4.94
N ALA A 334 17.04 0.63 3.84
CA ALA A 334 15.60 0.41 3.81
C ALA A 334 15.21 -1.03 4.14
N ARG A 335 15.96 -2.02 3.62
CA ARG A 335 15.77 -3.45 3.94
C ARG A 335 15.90 -3.69 5.44
N ASP A 336 16.92 -3.13 6.07
CA ASP A 336 17.23 -3.38 7.47
C ASP A 336 16.23 -2.67 8.40
N GLN A 337 15.84 -1.44 8.09
CA GLN A 337 14.81 -0.67 8.80
C GLN A 337 13.43 -1.33 8.72
N LEU A 338 13.00 -1.76 7.54
CA LEU A 338 11.74 -2.51 7.37
C LEU A 338 11.83 -3.91 7.99
N GLY A 339 13.01 -4.52 7.97
CA GLY A 339 13.32 -5.76 8.68
C GLY A 339 13.12 -5.63 10.19
N GLU A 340 13.55 -4.51 10.78
CA GLU A 340 13.30 -4.18 12.19
C GLU A 340 11.79 -4.08 12.47
N ALA A 341 11.03 -3.33 11.67
CA ALA A 341 9.59 -3.18 11.85
C ALA A 341 8.88 -4.54 11.84
N VAL A 342 9.25 -5.42 10.91
CA VAL A 342 8.72 -6.79 10.83
C VAL A 342 9.12 -7.62 12.05
N ALA A 343 10.38 -7.54 12.50
CA ALA A 343 10.87 -8.31 13.64
C ALA A 343 10.16 -7.90 14.94
N SER A 344 10.01 -6.59 15.18
CA SER A 344 9.26 -6.04 16.33
C SER A 344 7.81 -6.49 16.31
N SER A 345 7.15 -6.40 15.15
CA SER A 345 5.77 -6.86 14.96
C SER A 345 5.60 -8.34 15.27
N LYS A 346 6.51 -9.20 14.78
CA LYS A 346 6.48 -10.64 15.07
C LYS A 346 6.64 -10.95 16.56
N ARG A 347 7.44 -10.18 17.30
CA ARG A 347 7.56 -10.33 18.77
C ARG A 347 6.25 -10.00 19.46
N ILE A 348 5.61 -8.89 19.10
CA ILE A 348 4.31 -8.47 19.64
C ILE A 348 3.24 -9.53 19.36
N ILE A 349 3.09 -9.95 18.09
CA ILE A 349 2.12 -10.97 17.68
C ILE A 349 2.35 -12.28 18.43
N THR A 350 3.61 -12.74 18.50
CA THR A 350 3.94 -14.00 19.19
C THR A 350 3.61 -13.93 20.68
N ARG A 351 3.94 -12.81 21.35
CA ARG A 351 3.57 -12.61 22.75
C ARG A 351 2.06 -12.62 22.94
N ALA A 352 1.32 -11.89 22.11
CA ALA A 352 -0.13 -11.83 22.17
C ALA A 352 -0.77 -13.20 21.95
N HIS A 353 -0.33 -13.95 20.94
CA HIS A 353 -0.81 -15.33 20.68
C HIS A 353 -0.52 -16.27 21.85
N ASN A 354 0.66 -16.20 22.48
CA ASN A 354 0.97 -17.02 23.67
C ASN A 354 0.12 -16.62 24.90
N VAL A 355 -0.16 -15.32 25.07
CA VAL A 355 -1.03 -14.81 26.15
C VAL A 355 -2.46 -15.30 25.98
N ILE A 356 -2.97 -15.37 24.75
CA ILE A 356 -4.30 -15.92 24.44
C ILE A 356 -4.27 -17.44 24.60
N ALA A 357 -3.30 -18.11 23.98
CA ALA A 357 -3.20 -19.58 23.94
C ALA A 357 -3.17 -20.20 25.34
N ARG A 358 -2.39 -19.67 26.27
CA ARG A 358 -2.29 -20.19 27.65
C ARG A 358 -3.61 -20.19 28.43
N ASP A 359 -4.58 -19.38 27.99
CA ASP A 359 -5.89 -19.27 28.64
C ASP A 359 -6.98 -20.04 27.86
N VAL A 360 -6.65 -20.64 26.72
CA VAL A 360 -7.55 -21.56 26.02
C VAL A 360 -7.65 -22.87 26.79
N ARG A 361 -8.87 -23.36 27.02
CA ARG A 361 -9.07 -24.69 27.59
C ARG A 361 -8.73 -25.76 26.56
N ILE A 362 -7.66 -26.51 26.81
CA ILE A 362 -7.19 -27.59 25.93
C ILE A 362 -7.11 -28.90 26.75
N PRO A 363 -8.21 -29.66 26.83
CA PRO A 363 -8.23 -30.90 27.60
C PRO A 363 -7.25 -31.93 27.02
N GLU A 364 -6.68 -32.74 27.91
CA GLU A 364 -5.79 -33.83 27.54
C GLU A 364 -6.50 -34.83 26.62
N GLU A 365 -5.87 -35.12 25.48
CA GLU A 365 -6.31 -36.16 24.55
C GLU A 365 -5.08 -36.92 24.08
N SER A 366 -4.86 -38.11 24.66
CA SER A 366 -3.68 -38.93 24.43
C SER A 366 -3.47 -39.23 22.94
N GLY A 367 -2.22 -39.14 22.48
CA GLY A 367 -1.84 -39.41 21.09
C GLY A 367 -2.13 -38.26 20.12
N THR A 368 -2.50 -37.08 20.64
CA THR A 368 -2.76 -35.88 19.83
C THR A 368 -1.80 -34.75 20.15
N GLN A 369 -1.65 -33.80 19.22
CA GLN A 369 -0.91 -32.56 19.40
C GLN A 369 -1.83 -31.37 19.10
N PRO A 370 -2.19 -30.54 20.10
CA PRO A 370 -2.99 -29.34 19.90
C PRO A 370 -2.34 -28.34 18.93
N VAL A 371 -3.19 -27.71 18.12
CA VAL A 371 -2.84 -26.66 17.17
C VAL A 371 -3.85 -25.52 17.30
N LEU A 372 -3.40 -24.33 17.65
CA LEU A 372 -4.22 -23.12 17.57
C LEU A 372 -3.93 -22.40 16.27
N VAL A 373 -4.99 -22.05 15.53
CA VAL A 373 -4.87 -21.25 14.31
C VAL A 373 -5.52 -19.89 14.55
N PHE A 374 -4.76 -18.82 14.33
CA PHE A 374 -5.14 -17.44 14.57
C PHE A 374 -5.43 -16.71 13.25
N ASN A 375 -6.62 -16.11 13.18
CA ASN A 375 -7.08 -15.26 12.09
C ASN A 375 -6.87 -13.78 12.45
N PRO A 376 -6.00 -13.03 11.75
CA PRO A 376 -5.78 -11.61 12.01
C PRO A 376 -6.86 -10.71 11.40
N HIS A 377 -7.85 -11.25 10.68
CA HIS A 377 -8.82 -10.49 9.91
C HIS A 377 -10.17 -10.38 10.62
N PRO A 378 -10.80 -9.20 10.71
CA PRO A 378 -12.10 -8.97 11.35
C PRO A 378 -13.31 -9.52 10.58
N TRP A 379 -13.16 -10.66 9.93
CA TRP A 379 -14.22 -11.42 9.25
C TRP A 379 -13.86 -12.91 9.27
N PRO A 380 -14.82 -13.82 9.05
CA PRO A 380 -14.54 -15.25 9.00
C PRO A 380 -13.58 -15.59 7.86
N VAL A 381 -12.57 -16.42 8.12
CA VAL A 381 -11.61 -16.86 7.10
C VAL A 381 -11.64 -18.38 6.97
N THR A 382 -11.95 -18.83 5.76
CA THR A 382 -11.85 -20.23 5.36
C THR A 382 -10.65 -20.37 4.42
N THR A 383 -9.60 -21.05 4.84
CA THR A 383 -8.34 -21.11 4.08
C THR A 383 -7.53 -22.38 4.37
N ARG A 384 -6.55 -22.65 3.51
CA ARG A 384 -5.62 -23.76 3.66
C ARG A 384 -4.44 -23.33 4.54
N VAL A 385 -4.20 -24.06 5.62
CA VAL A 385 -3.12 -23.80 6.57
C VAL A 385 -1.96 -24.74 6.29
N GLU A 386 -0.84 -24.22 5.82
CA GLU A 386 0.41 -24.97 5.69
C GLU A 386 1.15 -24.99 7.04
N MET A 387 1.45 -26.19 7.56
CA MET A 387 2.10 -26.33 8.86
C MET A 387 3.17 -27.42 8.86
N GLN A 388 4.26 -27.14 9.59
CA GLN A 388 5.31 -28.12 9.90
C GLN A 388 5.05 -28.72 11.29
N TYR A 389 5.24 -30.03 11.45
CA TYR A 389 5.10 -30.75 12.72
C TYR A 389 6.33 -31.63 12.99
N GLY A 390 6.45 -32.14 14.23
CA GLY A 390 7.58 -32.97 14.66
C GLY A 390 7.55 -34.41 14.14
N LEU A 391 8.17 -35.34 14.89
CA LEU A 391 8.27 -36.76 14.55
C LEU A 391 6.88 -37.43 14.54
N ALA A 392 6.40 -37.79 13.35
CA ALA A 392 5.25 -38.68 13.16
C ALA A 392 5.49 -39.59 11.94
N PRO A 393 6.13 -40.77 12.13
CA PRO A 393 6.59 -41.63 11.03
C PRO A 393 5.51 -42.08 10.06
N ASN A 394 4.27 -42.18 10.54
CA ASN A 394 3.11 -42.62 9.76
C ASN A 394 2.28 -41.44 9.25
N GLY A 395 2.80 -40.21 9.32
CA GLY A 395 2.07 -38.97 9.05
C GLY A 395 1.09 -38.60 10.16
N VAL A 396 0.35 -37.53 9.91
CA VAL A 396 -0.71 -37.02 10.78
C VAL A 396 -1.97 -36.78 9.96
N HIS A 397 -3.11 -36.79 10.64
CA HIS A 397 -4.34 -36.15 10.17
C HIS A 397 -4.81 -35.08 11.15
N VAL A 398 -5.69 -34.20 10.68
CA VAL A 398 -6.17 -33.07 11.47
C VAL A 398 -7.62 -33.31 11.86
N VAL A 399 -7.94 -33.00 13.12
CA VAL A 399 -9.31 -33.00 13.62
C VAL A 399 -9.64 -31.66 14.29
N GLY A 400 -10.93 -31.33 14.31
CA GLY A 400 -11.46 -30.19 15.05
C GLY A 400 -11.42 -30.40 16.56
N ALA A 401 -11.75 -29.34 17.30
CA ALA A 401 -11.83 -29.40 18.76
C ALA A 401 -12.86 -30.42 19.28
N ASP A 402 -13.91 -30.66 18.50
CA ASP A 402 -15.00 -31.63 18.69
C ASP A 402 -14.65 -33.07 18.27
N GLY A 403 -13.45 -33.27 17.70
CA GLY A 403 -12.97 -34.55 17.20
C GLY A 403 -13.41 -34.90 15.78
N ALA A 404 -14.12 -34.00 15.08
CA ALA A 404 -14.50 -34.19 13.68
C ALA A 404 -13.28 -34.13 12.76
N ASP A 405 -13.21 -35.00 11.75
CA ASP A 405 -12.14 -34.99 10.77
C ASP A 405 -12.13 -33.69 9.95
N VAL A 406 -10.93 -33.14 9.77
CA VAL A 406 -10.70 -31.94 8.96
C VAL A 406 -9.96 -32.37 7.70
N PRO A 407 -10.39 -31.94 6.50
CA PRO A 407 -9.68 -32.22 5.26
C PRO A 407 -8.21 -31.79 5.38
N CYS A 408 -7.31 -32.73 5.12
CA CYS A 408 -5.88 -32.47 5.14
C CYS A 408 -5.15 -33.36 4.14
N GLN A 409 -3.91 -33.00 3.83
CA GLN A 409 -3.01 -33.88 3.09
C GLN A 409 -1.56 -33.65 3.55
N ARG A 410 -0.70 -34.64 3.32
CA ARG A 410 0.76 -34.49 3.50
C ARG A 410 1.30 -33.57 2.41
N THR A 411 2.26 -32.73 2.77
CA THR A 411 2.98 -31.85 1.83
C THR A 411 4.48 -31.98 2.01
N GLN A 412 5.25 -31.34 1.14
CA GLN A 412 6.71 -31.34 1.26
C GLN A 412 7.15 -30.52 2.49
N SER A 413 7.97 -31.15 3.33
CA SER A 413 8.65 -30.47 4.44
C SER A 413 9.63 -29.43 3.91
N VAL A 414 9.68 -28.27 4.55
CA VAL A 414 10.72 -27.26 4.26
C VAL A 414 12.10 -27.68 4.77
N ALA A 415 12.14 -28.64 5.70
CA ALA A 415 13.38 -29.26 6.16
C ALA A 415 13.67 -30.52 5.34
N THR A 416 14.83 -30.53 4.68
CA THR A 416 15.37 -31.69 3.94
C THR A 416 16.26 -32.54 4.86
N THR A 417 15.68 -33.03 5.96
CA THR A 417 16.31 -34.02 6.86
C THR A 417 15.72 -35.40 6.56
N ASP A 418 16.12 -36.46 7.28
CA ASP A 418 15.39 -37.72 7.17
C ASP A 418 13.92 -37.52 7.60
N ASP A 419 12.99 -38.14 6.87
CA ASP A 419 11.52 -38.08 7.06
C ASP A 419 11.03 -38.46 8.46
N LYS A 420 11.97 -38.79 9.36
CA LYS A 420 11.73 -39.14 10.76
C LYS A 420 11.68 -37.89 11.62
N GLY A 421 12.49 -36.86 11.37
CA GLY A 421 12.59 -35.72 12.30
C GLY A 421 11.46 -34.69 12.22
N ARG A 422 10.89 -34.47 11.02
CA ARG A 422 9.97 -33.36 10.75
C ARG A 422 9.07 -33.66 9.54
N GLY A 423 7.78 -33.38 9.66
CA GLY A 423 6.80 -33.53 8.59
C GLY A 423 6.06 -32.24 8.28
N ALA A 424 5.31 -32.23 7.18
CA ALA A 424 4.45 -31.12 6.79
C ALA A 424 3.06 -31.61 6.38
N THR A 425 2.05 -30.79 6.68
CA THR A 425 0.67 -31.00 6.28
C THR A 425 0.06 -29.68 5.84
N VAL A 426 -0.94 -29.77 4.98
CA VAL A 426 -1.88 -28.69 4.72
C VAL A 426 -3.27 -29.17 5.13
N PHE A 427 -4.05 -28.32 5.79
CA PHE A 427 -5.42 -28.64 6.19
C PHE A 427 -6.35 -27.45 6.01
N GLN A 428 -7.64 -27.74 5.83
CA GLN A 428 -8.68 -26.72 5.71
C GLN A 428 -9.03 -26.15 7.08
N ALA A 429 -8.84 -24.85 7.27
CA ALA A 429 -9.24 -24.15 8.48
C ALA A 429 -10.43 -23.24 8.21
N GLU A 430 -11.31 -23.14 9.21
CA GLU A 430 -12.45 -22.22 9.26
C GLU A 430 -12.31 -21.45 10.56
N LEU A 431 -12.05 -20.15 10.46
CA LEU A 431 -11.61 -19.35 11.60
C LEU A 431 -12.62 -18.25 11.90
N PRO A 432 -12.91 -18.01 13.19
CA PRO A 432 -13.77 -16.90 13.57
C PRO A 432 -13.12 -15.55 13.20
N PRO A 433 -13.94 -14.50 13.04
CA PRO A 433 -13.51 -13.12 12.85
C PRO A 433 -12.56 -12.68 13.96
N LEU A 434 -11.39 -12.17 13.56
CA LEU A 434 -10.29 -11.67 14.39
C LEU A 434 -10.16 -12.51 15.66
N GLY A 435 -9.66 -13.73 15.52
CA GLY A 435 -9.89 -14.77 16.52
C GLY A 435 -9.03 -16.00 16.33
N TYR A 436 -9.38 -17.08 17.01
CA TYR A 436 -8.67 -18.35 16.90
C TYR A 436 -9.62 -19.55 16.93
N ARG A 437 -9.12 -20.70 16.45
CA ARG A 437 -9.77 -22.01 16.60
C ARG A 437 -8.74 -23.09 16.93
N LEU A 438 -9.12 -24.00 17.82
CA LEU A 438 -8.36 -25.19 18.21
C LEU A 438 -8.62 -26.35 17.23
N TYR A 439 -7.52 -26.93 16.77
CA TYR A 439 -7.42 -28.17 16.02
C TYR A 439 -6.47 -29.12 16.75
N ARG A 440 -6.43 -30.39 16.32
CA ARG A 440 -5.46 -31.37 16.83
C ARG A 440 -4.86 -32.16 15.67
N LEU A 441 -3.56 -32.40 15.74
CA LEU A 441 -2.92 -33.44 14.94
C LEU A 441 -3.08 -34.79 15.64
N ARG A 442 -3.53 -35.80 14.91
CA ARG A 442 -3.57 -37.20 15.35
C ARG A 442 -2.59 -38.02 14.51
N GLN A 443 -1.90 -38.98 15.12
CA GLN A 443 -0.98 -39.84 14.40
C GLN A 443 -1.71 -40.81 13.47
N GLY A 444 -1.08 -41.12 12.33
CA GLY A 444 -1.57 -42.07 11.35
C GLY A 444 -2.35 -41.41 10.21
N PRO A 445 -2.69 -42.19 9.17
CA PRO A 445 -3.37 -41.69 7.99
C PRO A 445 -4.77 -41.21 8.35
N GLY A 446 -5.16 -40.04 7.81
CA GLY A 446 -6.54 -39.57 7.88
C GLY A 446 -7.42 -40.34 6.90
N MET A 447 -8.71 -40.45 7.23
CA MET A 447 -9.71 -40.83 6.24
C MET A 447 -10.12 -39.58 5.47
N HIS A 448 -9.80 -39.54 4.18
CA HIS A 448 -10.27 -38.49 3.29
C HIS A 448 -11.20 -39.10 2.25
N PRO A 449 -12.44 -38.59 2.12
CA PRO A 449 -13.26 -38.90 0.96
C PRO A 449 -12.46 -38.58 -0.32
N ALA A 450 -12.65 -39.37 -1.37
CA ALA A 450 -12.16 -38.98 -2.69
C ALA A 450 -12.78 -37.61 -3.03
N GLY A 451 -11.93 -36.60 -3.18
CA GLY A 451 -12.36 -35.28 -3.63
C GLY A 451 -12.72 -35.30 -5.12
N THR A 452 -13.35 -34.22 -5.57
CA THR A 452 -13.61 -33.95 -6.98
C THR A 452 -12.43 -33.29 -7.69
N LEU A 453 -11.34 -33.02 -6.96
CA LEU A 453 -10.13 -32.43 -7.51
C LEU A 453 -9.43 -33.42 -8.45
N SER A 454 -9.22 -33.00 -9.69
CA SER A 454 -8.51 -33.73 -10.73
C SER A 454 -7.30 -32.93 -11.18
N ALA A 455 -6.17 -33.59 -11.38
CA ALA A 455 -4.94 -32.94 -11.80
C ALA A 455 -4.12 -33.83 -12.75
N SER A 456 -3.48 -33.19 -13.74
CA SER A 456 -2.46 -33.78 -14.59
C SER A 456 -1.36 -32.76 -14.87
N GLU A 457 -0.37 -33.10 -15.69
CA GLU A 457 0.68 -32.14 -16.07
C GLU A 457 0.16 -30.94 -16.86
N LEU A 458 -1.06 -30.99 -17.42
CA LEU A 458 -1.61 -29.89 -18.25
C LEU A 458 -2.99 -29.44 -17.80
N HIS A 459 -3.44 -29.83 -16.61
CA HIS A 459 -4.82 -29.65 -16.19
C HIS A 459 -4.97 -29.62 -14.67
N LEU A 460 -5.79 -28.70 -14.15
CA LEU A 460 -6.31 -28.71 -12.78
C LEU A 460 -7.82 -28.44 -12.83
N GLU A 461 -8.62 -29.21 -12.09
CA GLU A 461 -10.08 -29.04 -12.05
C GLU A 461 -10.64 -29.39 -10.67
N ASN A 462 -11.52 -28.54 -10.13
CA ASN A 462 -12.33 -28.80 -8.94
C ASN A 462 -13.84 -28.67 -9.26
N ASP A 463 -14.70 -28.44 -8.27
CA ASP A 463 -16.16 -28.34 -8.51
C ASP A 463 -16.54 -27.11 -9.34
N VAL A 464 -15.79 -26.02 -9.21
CA VAL A 464 -16.16 -24.69 -9.73
C VAL A 464 -15.25 -24.18 -10.82
N LEU A 465 -14.00 -24.64 -10.89
CA LEU A 465 -13.01 -24.20 -11.87
C LEU A 465 -12.38 -25.38 -12.61
N ARG A 466 -12.06 -25.15 -13.87
CA ARG A 466 -11.17 -25.98 -14.68
C ARG A 466 -10.18 -25.08 -15.41
N LEU A 467 -8.90 -25.43 -15.35
CA LEU A 467 -7.85 -24.77 -16.12
C LEU A 467 -7.03 -25.78 -16.91
N GLU A 468 -6.64 -25.41 -18.12
CA GLU A 468 -5.82 -26.23 -19.03
C GLU A 468 -4.64 -25.43 -19.52
N LEU A 469 -3.48 -26.08 -19.66
CA LEU A 469 -2.24 -25.46 -20.12
C LEU A 469 -1.85 -25.98 -21.52
N ASP A 470 -1.36 -25.07 -22.35
CA ASP A 470 -0.65 -25.44 -23.58
C ASP A 470 0.71 -26.09 -23.23
N PRO A 471 1.04 -27.26 -23.79
CA PRO A 471 2.31 -27.93 -23.51
C PRO A 471 3.55 -27.18 -24.04
N GLY A 472 3.40 -26.32 -25.05
CA GLY A 472 4.50 -25.56 -25.65
C GLY A 472 4.80 -24.26 -24.91
N THR A 473 3.77 -23.48 -24.58
CA THR A 473 3.92 -22.19 -23.88
C THR A 473 3.86 -22.34 -22.37
N GLY A 474 3.30 -23.44 -21.85
CA GLY A 474 3.06 -23.65 -20.43
C GLY A 474 2.05 -22.65 -19.83
N TRP A 475 1.27 -21.97 -20.67
CA TRP A 475 0.26 -21.00 -20.24
C TRP A 475 -1.15 -21.50 -20.51
N LEU A 476 -2.14 -20.81 -19.94
CA LEU A 476 -3.55 -21.19 -19.99
C LEU A 476 -4.12 -21.12 -21.41
N THR A 477 -4.75 -22.21 -21.84
CA THR A 477 -5.63 -22.27 -23.01
C THR A 477 -7.10 -22.28 -22.63
N SER A 478 -7.40 -22.60 -21.36
CA SER A 478 -8.72 -22.62 -20.77
C SER A 478 -8.67 -22.20 -19.30
N LEU A 479 -9.64 -21.38 -18.89
CA LEU A 479 -9.95 -21.01 -17.51
C LEU A 479 -11.47 -20.91 -17.41
N LEU A 480 -12.08 -22.08 -17.27
CA LEU A 480 -13.51 -22.30 -17.25
C LEU A 480 -14.07 -22.13 -15.84
N ASP A 481 -14.98 -21.18 -15.67
CA ASP A 481 -15.88 -21.11 -14.51
C ASP A 481 -17.08 -22.05 -14.76
N LYS A 482 -17.07 -23.20 -14.08
CA LYS A 482 -18.09 -24.26 -14.22
C LYS A 482 -19.47 -23.83 -13.70
N ARG A 483 -19.54 -22.76 -12.88
CA ARG A 483 -20.80 -22.21 -12.38
C ARG A 483 -21.60 -21.53 -13.48
N THR A 484 -20.91 -20.96 -14.47
CA THR A 484 -21.51 -20.24 -15.60
C THR A 484 -21.33 -20.91 -16.94
N GLY A 485 -20.34 -21.81 -17.05
CA GLY A 485 -19.90 -22.37 -18.32
C GLY A 485 -19.07 -21.41 -19.16
N VAL A 486 -18.66 -20.26 -18.61
CA VAL A 486 -17.82 -19.27 -19.31
C VAL A 486 -16.35 -19.64 -19.15
N ASP A 487 -15.66 -19.74 -20.28
CA ASP A 487 -14.20 -19.80 -20.33
C ASP A 487 -13.64 -18.41 -20.65
N LEU A 488 -12.82 -17.87 -19.76
CA LEU A 488 -12.30 -16.50 -19.87
C LEU A 488 -11.12 -16.38 -20.84
N VAL A 489 -10.45 -17.48 -21.18
CA VAL A 489 -9.20 -17.45 -21.97
C VAL A 489 -9.28 -18.33 -23.22
N ALA A 490 -10.31 -19.17 -23.36
CA ALA A 490 -10.50 -19.97 -24.57
C ALA A 490 -10.56 -19.10 -25.82
N GLY A 491 -9.61 -19.34 -26.73
CA GLY A 491 -9.49 -18.59 -27.99
C GLY A 491 -8.84 -17.22 -27.86
N ALA A 492 -8.49 -16.77 -26.65
CA ALA A 492 -7.74 -15.54 -26.45
C ALA A 492 -6.31 -15.68 -26.99
N ALA A 493 -5.86 -14.69 -27.76
CA ALA A 493 -4.50 -14.62 -28.28
C ALA A 493 -3.60 -13.80 -27.34
N GLY A 494 -2.35 -14.24 -27.17
CA GLY A 494 -1.32 -13.50 -26.46
C GLY A 494 -0.39 -14.38 -25.64
N GLU A 495 0.85 -13.91 -25.47
CA GLU A 495 1.85 -14.59 -24.63
C GLU A 495 1.71 -14.20 -23.16
N HIS A 496 2.04 -15.11 -22.25
CA HIS A 496 2.00 -14.84 -20.80
C HIS A 496 3.15 -13.95 -20.33
N THR A 497 4.33 -14.11 -20.91
CA THR A 497 5.51 -13.33 -20.56
C THR A 497 5.84 -12.41 -21.72
N GLN A 498 6.07 -11.14 -21.43
CA GLN A 498 6.50 -10.14 -22.41
C GLN A 498 7.77 -9.49 -21.89
N ILE A 499 8.91 -9.78 -22.52
CA ILE A 499 10.23 -9.22 -22.20
C ILE A 499 10.60 -8.20 -23.27
N CYS A 500 10.89 -6.98 -22.85
CA CYS A 500 11.26 -5.89 -23.73
C CYS A 500 12.59 -5.29 -23.28
N GLU A 501 13.38 -4.78 -24.23
CA GLU A 501 14.47 -3.86 -23.91
C GLU A 501 13.89 -2.61 -23.25
N ASP A 502 14.55 -2.13 -22.21
CA ASP A 502 14.19 -0.92 -21.49
C ASP A 502 15.33 0.11 -21.55
N PRO A 503 15.29 1.02 -22.53
CA PRO A 503 16.32 2.04 -22.71
C PRO A 503 16.13 3.25 -21.79
N THR A 504 15.18 3.19 -20.85
CA THR A 504 14.71 4.37 -20.12
C THR A 504 15.43 4.53 -18.78
N ASP A 505 15.45 5.76 -18.28
CA ASP A 505 16.11 6.09 -17.03
C ASP A 505 15.44 5.44 -15.80
N THR A 506 16.01 5.57 -14.60
CA THR A 506 15.44 4.90 -13.40
C THR A 506 13.97 5.30 -13.16
N TRP A 507 13.60 6.53 -13.46
CA TRP A 507 12.25 7.06 -13.28
C TRP A 507 11.28 6.66 -14.40
N GLY A 508 11.78 6.28 -15.57
CA GLY A 508 10.95 6.10 -16.76
C GLY A 508 10.37 7.44 -17.22
N HIS A 509 11.14 8.53 -17.13
CA HIS A 509 10.67 9.84 -17.56
C HIS A 509 10.22 9.82 -19.02
N ARG A 510 9.13 10.53 -19.32
CA ARG A 510 8.50 10.60 -20.65
C ARG A 510 7.95 9.26 -21.17
N VAL A 511 7.84 8.24 -20.31
CA VAL A 511 7.20 6.97 -20.62
C VAL A 511 5.86 6.92 -19.94
N VAL A 512 4.80 6.74 -20.74
CA VAL A 512 3.45 6.51 -20.24
C VAL A 512 3.09 5.03 -20.30
N SER A 513 3.64 4.28 -21.26
CA SER A 513 3.33 2.87 -21.47
C SER A 513 4.59 2.04 -21.72
N TYR A 514 4.63 0.86 -21.10
CA TYR A 514 5.60 -0.20 -21.38
C TYR A 514 4.98 -1.35 -22.19
N ASP A 515 3.87 -1.09 -22.88
CA ASP A 515 3.25 -2.05 -23.79
C ASP A 515 3.99 -2.13 -25.13
N TRP A 516 5.27 -2.50 -25.06
CA TRP A 516 6.17 -2.58 -26.21
C TRP A 516 6.23 -3.99 -26.81
N PRO A 517 6.62 -4.13 -28.08
CA PRO A 517 6.95 -5.44 -28.64
C PRO A 517 8.02 -6.14 -27.80
N GLY A 518 7.81 -7.42 -27.50
CA GLY A 518 8.69 -8.20 -26.64
C GLY A 518 8.66 -9.69 -26.96
N GLU A 519 9.55 -10.41 -26.30
CA GLU A 519 9.71 -11.86 -26.42
C GLU A 519 9.11 -12.60 -25.23
N ALA A 520 8.69 -13.84 -25.44
CA ALA A 520 8.25 -14.74 -24.38
C ALA A 520 9.40 -15.59 -23.85
N MET A 521 9.33 -15.98 -22.57
CA MET A 521 10.20 -17.01 -22.03
C MET A 521 9.84 -18.38 -22.61
N GLU A 522 10.85 -19.18 -22.93
CA GLU A 522 10.67 -20.56 -23.38
C GLU A 522 10.27 -21.45 -22.20
N THR A 523 9.23 -22.27 -22.36
CA THR A 523 8.87 -23.29 -21.37
C THR A 523 9.80 -24.48 -21.47
N THR A 524 10.56 -24.69 -20.40
CA THR A 524 11.58 -25.74 -20.30
C THR A 524 11.05 -27.02 -19.65
N ARG A 525 10.04 -26.89 -18.77
CA ARG A 525 9.46 -28.02 -18.04
C ARG A 525 8.09 -27.71 -17.50
N ILE A 526 7.19 -28.70 -17.57
CA ILE A 526 5.93 -28.72 -16.84
C ILE A 526 5.91 -30.00 -16.00
N VAL A 527 5.51 -29.90 -14.73
CA VAL A 527 5.52 -31.04 -13.81
C VAL A 527 4.44 -30.93 -12.74
N LEU A 528 3.66 -32.00 -12.57
CA LEU A 528 2.72 -32.13 -11.46
C LEU A 528 3.50 -32.41 -10.16
N ARG A 529 3.35 -31.54 -9.15
CA ARG A 529 4.06 -31.61 -7.86
C ARG A 529 3.21 -32.18 -6.74
N GLU A 530 1.91 -31.92 -6.75
CA GLU A 530 0.95 -32.42 -5.76
C GLU A 530 -0.37 -32.77 -6.47
N ASP A 531 -0.98 -33.91 -6.16
CA ASP A 531 -2.33 -34.32 -6.62
C ASP A 531 -3.26 -34.74 -5.46
N GLY A 532 -3.00 -34.21 -4.26
CA GLY A 532 -3.72 -34.63 -3.06
C GLY A 532 -5.19 -34.18 -3.03
N PRO A 533 -6.00 -34.77 -2.14
CA PRO A 533 -7.46 -34.57 -2.11
C PRO A 533 -7.92 -33.17 -1.67
N LEU A 534 -7.04 -32.36 -1.07
CA LEU A 534 -7.34 -30.99 -0.62
C LEU A 534 -6.79 -29.93 -1.58
N ARG A 535 -5.65 -30.19 -2.23
CA ARG A 535 -5.07 -29.32 -3.24
C ARG A 535 -4.17 -30.08 -4.20
N ALA A 536 -4.08 -29.52 -5.40
CA ALA A 536 -3.15 -29.92 -6.43
C ALA A 536 -2.21 -28.76 -6.74
N ARG A 537 -0.99 -29.11 -7.18
CA ARG A 537 0.05 -28.14 -7.52
C ARG A 537 0.73 -28.57 -8.81
N LEU A 538 0.64 -27.72 -9.82
CA LEU A 538 1.34 -27.84 -11.08
C LEU A 538 2.46 -26.81 -11.14
N ARG A 539 3.65 -27.19 -11.62
CA ARG A 539 4.80 -26.29 -11.75
C ARG A 539 5.23 -26.15 -13.21
N VAL A 540 5.38 -24.92 -13.66
CA VAL A 540 5.91 -24.56 -14.98
C VAL A 540 7.24 -23.83 -14.79
N GLU A 541 8.29 -24.28 -15.48
CA GLU A 541 9.64 -23.70 -15.44
C GLU A 541 9.98 -23.12 -16.81
N ARG A 542 10.42 -21.87 -16.84
CA ARG A 542 10.75 -21.12 -18.05
C ARG A 542 12.14 -20.50 -18.01
N ALA A 543 12.71 -20.24 -19.17
CA ALA A 543 14.00 -19.58 -19.32
C ALA A 543 13.98 -18.53 -20.44
N TRP A 544 14.77 -17.46 -20.26
CA TRP A 544 15.08 -16.48 -21.30
C TRP A 544 16.46 -15.90 -21.02
N GLY A 545 17.37 -15.92 -22.00
CA GLY A 545 18.74 -15.46 -21.81
C GLY A 545 19.44 -16.17 -20.65
N ARG A 546 19.75 -15.42 -19.59
CA ARG A 546 20.39 -15.90 -18.35
C ARG A 546 19.40 -15.99 -17.18
N SER A 547 18.13 -15.73 -17.43
CA SER A 547 17.07 -15.63 -16.42
C SER A 547 16.17 -16.85 -16.44
N THR A 548 15.64 -17.20 -15.27
CA THR A 548 14.72 -18.34 -15.10
C THR A 548 13.52 -17.95 -14.27
N MET A 549 12.37 -18.53 -14.58
CA MET A 549 11.14 -18.34 -13.82
C MET A 549 10.50 -19.69 -13.53
N ALA A 550 9.96 -19.84 -12.33
CA ALA A 550 9.10 -20.95 -12.00
C ALA A 550 7.79 -20.47 -11.40
N GLU A 551 6.69 -20.97 -11.94
CA GLU A 551 5.34 -20.68 -11.49
C GLU A 551 4.70 -21.97 -10.98
N GLU A 552 4.18 -21.93 -9.76
CA GLU A 552 3.43 -23.03 -9.16
C GLU A 552 1.95 -22.67 -9.11
N PHE A 553 1.15 -23.22 -10.02
CA PHE A 553 -0.31 -23.13 -10.06
C PHE A 553 -0.90 -24.08 -9.02
N ILE A 554 -1.68 -23.54 -8.09
CA ILE A 554 -2.22 -24.24 -6.94
C ILE A 554 -3.74 -24.04 -6.92
N LEU A 555 -4.48 -25.15 -7.01
CA LEU A 555 -5.94 -25.16 -6.93
C LEU A 555 -6.40 -26.02 -5.74
N GLY A 556 -7.27 -25.48 -4.90
CA GLY A 556 -7.90 -26.22 -3.81
C GLY A 556 -9.09 -27.05 -4.28
N ALA A 557 -9.45 -28.06 -3.50
CA ALA A 557 -10.64 -28.86 -3.74
C ALA A 557 -11.94 -28.10 -3.44
N GLY A 558 -13.07 -28.65 -3.88
CA GLY A 558 -14.38 -28.09 -3.59
C GLY A 558 -14.63 -26.79 -4.34
N HIS A 559 -15.05 -25.76 -3.60
CA HIS A 559 -15.48 -24.45 -4.11
C HIS A 559 -14.37 -23.39 -4.12
N ASP A 560 -13.08 -23.80 -4.10
CA ASP A 560 -11.97 -22.85 -4.26
C ASP A 560 -12.07 -22.21 -5.66
N ASP A 561 -12.38 -20.92 -5.70
CA ASP A 561 -12.74 -20.18 -6.90
C ASP A 561 -11.63 -19.24 -7.37
N ALA A 562 -10.40 -19.45 -6.89
CA ALA A 562 -9.23 -18.74 -7.36
C ALA A 562 -8.05 -19.70 -7.59
N VAL A 563 -7.26 -19.41 -8.61
CA VAL A 563 -6.00 -20.12 -8.85
C VAL A 563 -4.88 -19.34 -8.18
N GLU A 564 -4.25 -19.92 -7.17
CA GLU A 564 -3.06 -19.32 -6.53
C GLU A 564 -1.82 -19.67 -7.36
N VAL A 565 -1.04 -18.67 -7.76
CA VAL A 565 0.22 -18.87 -8.48
C VAL A 565 1.37 -18.30 -7.67
N ARG A 566 2.31 -19.17 -7.27
CA ARG A 566 3.55 -18.77 -6.59
C ARG A 566 4.68 -18.66 -7.59
N VAL A 567 5.27 -17.47 -7.70
CA VAL A 567 6.34 -17.17 -8.65
C VAL A 567 7.68 -17.13 -7.92
N THR A 568 8.68 -17.83 -8.49
CA THR A 568 10.09 -17.61 -8.19
C THR A 568 10.79 -17.21 -9.48
N LEU A 569 11.26 -15.96 -9.55
CA LEU A 569 11.97 -15.38 -10.69
C LEU A 569 13.43 -15.17 -10.30
N ASP A 570 14.38 -15.73 -11.04
CA ASP A 570 15.80 -15.37 -10.97
C ASP A 570 16.14 -14.52 -12.21
N TRP A 571 16.17 -13.21 -12.03
CA TRP A 571 16.39 -12.25 -13.11
C TRP A 571 17.86 -11.85 -13.20
N ARG A 572 18.47 -11.99 -14.38
CA ARG A 572 19.90 -11.72 -14.60
C ARG A 572 20.16 -10.76 -15.75
N GLU A 573 19.12 -10.21 -16.35
CA GLU A 573 19.24 -9.27 -17.47
C GLU A 573 19.49 -7.85 -16.99
N ARG A 574 19.85 -6.98 -17.94
CA ARG A 574 20.23 -5.59 -17.72
C ARG A 574 19.47 -4.72 -18.71
N ALA A 575 18.94 -3.58 -18.29
CA ALA A 575 18.19 -2.67 -19.17
C ALA A 575 17.05 -3.40 -19.92
N HIS A 576 16.32 -4.24 -19.20
CA HIS A 576 15.16 -4.96 -19.71
C HIS A 576 14.05 -4.91 -18.65
N LEU A 577 12.81 -5.04 -19.11
CA LEU A 577 11.65 -5.26 -18.28
C LEU A 577 10.93 -6.55 -18.68
N MET A 578 10.21 -7.15 -17.74
CA MET A 578 9.28 -8.24 -18.03
C MET A 578 7.91 -7.98 -17.42
N LYS A 579 6.88 -8.11 -18.25
CA LYS A 579 5.48 -8.16 -17.81
C LYS A 579 4.95 -9.59 -17.81
N LEU A 580 4.17 -9.92 -16.78
CA LEU A 580 3.24 -11.03 -16.81
C LEU A 580 1.92 -10.52 -17.39
N ARG A 581 1.42 -11.22 -18.40
CA ARG A 581 0.25 -10.88 -19.20
C ARG A 581 -0.83 -11.93 -19.00
N PHE A 582 -2.06 -11.48 -18.88
CA PHE A 582 -3.23 -12.33 -18.68
C PHE A 582 -4.24 -12.07 -19.80
N PRO A 583 -4.02 -12.61 -21.01
CA PRO A 583 -4.95 -12.45 -22.13
C PRO A 583 -6.32 -13.04 -21.79
N VAL A 584 -7.38 -12.35 -22.20
CA VAL A 584 -8.77 -12.77 -21.98
C VAL A 584 -9.64 -12.56 -23.21
N ALA A 585 -10.63 -13.43 -23.40
CA ALA A 585 -11.59 -13.39 -24.50
C ALA A 585 -12.82 -12.52 -24.18
N LEU A 586 -12.64 -11.42 -23.43
CA LEU A 586 -13.74 -10.55 -23.01
C LEU A 586 -14.16 -9.57 -24.11
N GLU A 587 -15.47 -9.46 -24.31
CA GLU A 587 -16.14 -8.46 -25.14
C GLU A 587 -16.43 -7.20 -24.31
N SER A 588 -16.09 -6.03 -24.88
CA SER A 588 -16.33 -4.69 -24.30
C SER A 588 -15.95 -4.57 -22.81
N PRO A 589 -14.69 -4.88 -22.44
CA PRO A 589 -14.29 -4.85 -21.04
C PRO A 589 -14.18 -3.44 -20.47
N SER A 590 -14.23 -3.38 -19.13
CA SER A 590 -13.93 -2.21 -18.31
C SER A 590 -12.89 -2.57 -17.26
N ALA A 591 -11.88 -1.73 -17.08
CA ALA A 591 -10.78 -1.97 -16.14
C ALA A 591 -11.00 -1.20 -14.83
N THR A 592 -10.83 -1.86 -13.69
CA THR A 592 -10.89 -1.24 -12.35
C THR A 592 -9.64 -1.57 -11.56
N TYR A 593 -9.05 -0.56 -10.91
CA TYR A 593 -7.80 -0.66 -10.16
C TYR A 593 -8.05 -0.32 -8.69
N GLU A 594 -7.40 -1.05 -7.79
CA GLU A 594 -7.41 -0.71 -6.36
C GLU A 594 -6.53 0.51 -6.09
N ILE A 595 -7.07 1.50 -5.37
CA ILE A 595 -6.31 2.64 -4.81
C ILE A 595 -6.45 2.64 -3.28
N PRO A 596 -5.63 3.39 -2.53
CA PRO A 596 -5.76 3.46 -1.06
C PRO A 596 -7.18 3.79 -0.62
N PHE A 597 -7.84 2.89 0.13
CA PHE A 597 -9.23 3.01 0.61
C PHE A 597 -10.34 3.09 -0.47
N ALA A 598 -10.04 2.94 -1.76
CA ALA A 598 -11.06 2.96 -2.80
C ALA A 598 -10.61 2.20 -4.07
N HIS A 599 -11.24 2.51 -5.18
CA HIS A 599 -10.97 1.96 -6.50
C HIS A 599 -11.25 3.04 -7.55
N LEU A 600 -10.63 2.91 -8.72
CA LEU A 600 -10.87 3.78 -9.86
C LEU A 600 -11.02 2.96 -11.14
N GLY A 601 -11.94 3.38 -12.00
CA GLY A 601 -11.99 2.91 -13.38
C GLY A 601 -10.94 3.67 -14.18
N ARG A 602 -10.09 2.96 -14.93
CA ARG A 602 -9.09 3.59 -15.81
C ARG A 602 -9.24 3.12 -17.26
N PRO A 603 -8.75 3.88 -18.24
CA PRO A 603 -8.77 3.49 -19.65
C PRO A 603 -8.07 2.15 -19.92
N ILE A 604 -8.42 1.53 -21.04
CA ILE A 604 -7.76 0.34 -21.58
C ILE A 604 -6.92 0.77 -22.78
N ASP A 605 -5.74 1.30 -22.49
CA ASP A 605 -4.83 1.91 -23.47
C ASP A 605 -3.37 1.42 -23.32
N GLY A 606 -3.12 0.51 -22.38
CA GLY A 606 -1.78 -0.01 -22.09
C GLY A 606 -0.90 0.97 -21.31
N ALA A 607 -1.42 2.08 -20.79
CA ALA A 607 -0.68 2.96 -19.89
C ALA A 607 -0.23 2.22 -18.62
N GLU A 608 0.98 2.50 -18.16
CA GLU A 608 1.49 1.99 -16.90
C GLU A 608 0.85 2.76 -15.74
N GLU A 609 0.20 2.01 -14.88
CA GLU A 609 -0.74 2.48 -13.89
C GLU A 609 -0.34 1.98 -12.51
N PRO A 610 -0.23 2.85 -11.48
CA PRO A 610 0.04 2.40 -10.14
C PRO A 610 -1.26 1.90 -9.50
N ALA A 611 -1.21 0.75 -8.84
CA ALA A 611 -2.33 0.27 -8.04
C ALA A 611 -1.84 -0.39 -6.75
N GLN A 612 -2.79 -0.67 -5.86
CA GLN A 612 -2.56 -1.48 -4.68
C GLN A 612 -2.50 -2.96 -5.09
N SER A 613 -3.34 -3.83 -4.55
CA SER A 613 -3.16 -5.28 -4.61
C SER A 613 -3.88 -5.96 -5.76
N TRP A 614 -4.79 -5.29 -6.46
CA TRP A 614 -5.55 -5.93 -7.52
C TRP A 614 -5.93 -4.99 -8.67
N VAL A 615 -6.10 -5.62 -9.82
CA VAL A 615 -6.69 -5.05 -11.05
C VAL A 615 -7.75 -6.03 -11.54
N ASP A 616 -8.88 -5.50 -12.00
CA ASP A 616 -10.00 -6.25 -12.52
C ASP A 616 -10.31 -5.85 -13.96
N LEU A 617 -10.66 -6.84 -14.78
CA LEU A 617 -11.25 -6.65 -16.09
C LEU A 617 -12.62 -7.31 -16.15
N SER A 618 -13.67 -6.50 -16.24
CA SER A 618 -15.07 -6.92 -16.25
C SER A 618 -15.72 -6.66 -17.61
N GLY A 619 -16.32 -7.67 -18.23
CA GLY A 619 -16.94 -7.60 -19.56
C GLY A 619 -18.02 -8.66 -19.77
N ALA A 620 -18.06 -9.25 -20.96
CA ALA A 620 -18.88 -10.41 -21.27
C ALA A 620 -18.15 -11.41 -22.17
N VAL A 621 -18.57 -12.68 -22.15
CA VAL A 621 -18.17 -13.71 -23.12
C VAL A 621 -19.44 -14.31 -23.69
N ALA A 622 -19.64 -14.23 -25.01
CA ALA A 622 -20.84 -14.75 -25.67
C ALA A 622 -22.15 -14.28 -25.00
N GLY A 623 -22.21 -13.00 -24.61
CA GLY A 623 -23.36 -12.39 -23.95
C GLY A 623 -23.52 -12.68 -22.44
N THR A 624 -22.67 -13.51 -21.85
CA THR A 624 -22.68 -13.79 -20.40
C THR A 624 -21.70 -12.88 -19.68
N ARG A 625 -22.15 -12.13 -18.66
CA ARG A 625 -21.29 -11.26 -17.85
C ARG A 625 -20.22 -12.08 -17.12
N ALA A 626 -18.97 -11.70 -17.30
CA ALA A 626 -17.83 -12.37 -16.70
C ALA A 626 -16.63 -11.41 -16.58
N GLY A 627 -15.65 -11.77 -15.76
CA GLY A 627 -14.41 -11.02 -15.65
C GLY A 627 -13.28 -11.84 -15.03
N LEU A 628 -12.07 -11.31 -15.19
CA LEU A 628 -10.86 -11.82 -14.57
C LEU A 628 -10.26 -10.71 -13.73
N ALA A 629 -10.04 -10.98 -12.45
CA ALA A 629 -9.21 -10.14 -11.61
C ALA A 629 -7.88 -10.84 -11.29
N VAL A 630 -6.83 -10.03 -11.18
CA VAL A 630 -5.52 -10.47 -10.71
C VAL A 630 -5.21 -9.77 -9.40
N VAL A 631 -5.05 -10.55 -8.33
CA VAL A 631 -4.69 -10.07 -7.00
C VAL A 631 -3.27 -10.49 -6.68
N ASN A 632 -2.38 -9.63 -6.18
CA ASN A 632 -1.03 -10.02 -5.79
C ASN A 632 -0.53 -9.35 -4.50
N ASN A 633 0.61 -9.81 -4.00
CA ASN A 633 1.18 -9.38 -2.72
C ASN A 633 2.49 -8.57 -2.80
N ALA A 634 2.94 -8.16 -3.99
CA ALA A 634 4.28 -7.59 -4.15
C ALA A 634 4.44 -6.49 -5.20
N LYS A 635 3.63 -6.48 -6.26
CA LYS A 635 3.80 -5.63 -7.45
C LYS A 635 2.80 -4.48 -7.43
N HIS A 636 3.20 -3.36 -8.04
CA HIS A 636 2.42 -2.10 -8.04
C HIS A 636 2.28 -1.46 -9.42
N GLY A 637 3.11 -1.83 -10.40
CA GLY A 637 2.99 -1.39 -11.79
C GLY A 637 2.13 -2.36 -12.59
N TYR A 638 1.03 -1.84 -13.14
CA TYR A 638 0.05 -2.58 -13.92
C TYR A 638 -0.23 -1.86 -15.23
N ASP A 639 -0.84 -2.57 -16.16
CA ASP A 639 -1.55 -1.95 -17.28
C ASP A 639 -2.70 -2.85 -17.72
N VAL A 640 -3.64 -2.32 -18.50
CA VAL A 640 -4.56 -3.15 -19.28
C VAL A 640 -4.37 -2.79 -20.74
N ALA A 641 -3.76 -3.71 -21.48
CA ALA A 641 -3.48 -3.54 -22.89
C ALA A 641 -4.76 -3.76 -23.72
N PRO A 642 -5.04 -2.90 -24.72
CA PRO A 642 -6.08 -3.15 -25.71
C PRO A 642 -5.65 -4.27 -26.67
N PRO A 643 -6.58 -4.78 -27.50
CA PRO A 643 -6.26 -5.78 -28.51
C PRO A 643 -5.32 -5.17 -29.57
N SER A 644 -4.39 -5.98 -30.04
CA SER A 644 -3.46 -5.68 -31.13
C SER A 644 -3.31 -6.92 -32.02
N PRO A 645 -2.73 -6.82 -33.23
CA PRO A 645 -2.52 -8.01 -34.07
C PRO A 645 -1.81 -9.13 -33.29
N GLY A 646 -2.49 -10.28 -33.13
CA GLY A 646 -1.97 -11.43 -32.39
C GLY A 646 -2.12 -11.38 -30.87
N ARG A 647 -2.86 -10.40 -30.31
CA ARG A 647 -3.08 -10.28 -28.86
C ARG A 647 -4.45 -9.68 -28.55
N ASP A 648 -5.20 -10.30 -27.64
CA ASP A 648 -6.46 -9.77 -27.13
C ASP A 648 -6.25 -8.83 -25.94
N HIS A 649 -7.34 -8.38 -25.32
CA HIS A 649 -7.28 -7.63 -24.07
C HIS A 649 -6.48 -8.40 -23.02
N SER A 650 -5.58 -7.70 -22.32
CA SER A 650 -4.69 -8.36 -21.36
C SER A 650 -4.40 -7.47 -20.16
N ILE A 651 -4.62 -8.00 -18.96
CA ILE A 651 -4.04 -7.40 -17.74
C ILE A 651 -2.53 -7.62 -17.80
N GLY A 652 -1.76 -6.59 -17.49
CA GLY A 652 -0.31 -6.64 -17.33
C GLY A 652 0.10 -6.38 -15.88
N ILE A 653 1.05 -7.17 -15.37
CA ILE A 653 1.81 -6.89 -14.15
C ILE A 653 3.26 -6.75 -14.54
N THR A 654 3.88 -5.60 -14.27
CA THR A 654 5.33 -5.45 -14.43
C THR A 654 6.04 -6.24 -13.31
N ALA A 655 6.52 -7.43 -13.66
CA ALA A 655 7.10 -8.37 -12.70
C ALA A 655 8.55 -8.02 -12.36
N VAL A 656 9.30 -7.43 -13.28
CA VAL A 656 10.66 -6.95 -13.03
C VAL A 656 11.01 -5.84 -14.02
N ARG A 657 11.77 -4.86 -13.54
CA ARG A 657 12.37 -3.81 -14.36
C ARG A 657 13.80 -3.59 -13.86
N SER A 658 14.78 -3.63 -14.77
CA SER A 658 16.21 -3.62 -14.41
C SER A 658 16.97 -2.41 -14.99
N PRO A 659 16.57 -1.16 -14.70
CA PRO A 659 17.35 0.02 -15.08
C PRO A 659 18.66 0.09 -14.28
N VAL A 660 19.56 1.00 -14.68
CA VAL A 660 20.70 1.39 -13.83
C VAL A 660 20.18 2.14 -12.60
N TYR A 661 20.80 1.95 -11.43
CA TYR A 661 20.45 2.71 -10.23
C TYR A 661 20.70 4.21 -10.39
N ALA A 662 19.72 5.03 -10.00
CA ALA A 662 19.80 6.49 -9.95
C ALA A 662 20.38 7.12 -11.24
N TRP A 663 20.06 6.52 -12.39
CA TRP A 663 20.41 7.05 -13.70
C TRP A 663 19.27 7.94 -14.19
N HIS A 664 19.61 9.15 -14.64
CA HIS A 664 18.67 10.17 -15.05
C HIS A 664 19.04 10.73 -16.44
N ASP A 665 18.09 10.79 -17.36
CA ASP A 665 18.21 11.44 -18.69
C ASP A 665 18.37 12.97 -18.51
N PRO A 666 19.30 13.69 -19.16
CA PRO A 666 20.05 13.35 -20.37
C PRO A 666 21.49 12.90 -20.16
N ARG A 667 21.86 12.46 -18.95
CA ARG A 667 23.20 11.89 -18.75
C ARG A 667 23.30 10.59 -19.53
N LEU A 668 24.15 10.55 -20.56
CA LEU A 668 24.42 9.31 -21.27
C LEU A 668 25.29 8.38 -20.41
N LEU A 669 24.96 7.09 -20.42
CA LEU A 669 25.80 6.06 -19.83
C LEU A 669 27.04 5.86 -20.71
N ASP A 670 28.21 5.89 -20.10
CA ASP A 670 29.46 5.42 -20.71
C ASP A 670 29.35 3.91 -21.00
N LEU A 671 29.55 3.50 -22.25
CA LEU A 671 29.46 2.10 -22.68
C LEU A 671 30.52 1.21 -22.02
N ASP A 672 31.68 1.78 -21.66
CA ASP A 672 32.75 1.09 -20.94
C ASP A 672 32.62 1.26 -19.41
N GLY A 673 31.57 1.97 -18.96
CA GLY A 673 31.30 2.23 -17.55
C GLY A 673 30.84 0.99 -16.78
N HIS A 674 31.07 1.00 -15.47
CA HIS A 674 30.60 -0.04 -14.55
C HIS A 674 29.40 0.48 -13.76
N TYR A 675 28.22 -0.11 -14.01
CA TYR A 675 26.98 0.25 -13.34
C TYR A 675 26.34 -0.96 -12.65
N SER A 676 25.69 -0.68 -11.52
CA SER A 676 24.75 -1.59 -10.88
C SER A 676 23.37 -1.47 -11.53
N TYR A 677 22.69 -2.59 -11.70
CA TYR A 677 21.34 -2.65 -12.26
C TYR A 677 20.37 -3.13 -11.19
N GLN A 678 19.17 -2.55 -11.16
CA GLN A 678 18.13 -2.92 -10.21
C GLN A 678 17.60 -4.33 -10.48
N ASP A 679 17.01 -4.94 -9.46
CA ASP A 679 16.23 -6.18 -9.55
C ASP A 679 16.93 -7.41 -10.16
N GLN A 680 18.26 -7.41 -10.20
CA GLN A 680 19.03 -8.62 -10.48
C GLN A 680 18.99 -9.57 -9.27
N GLY A 681 18.74 -10.86 -9.53
CA GLY A 681 18.68 -11.93 -8.54
C GLY A 681 17.28 -12.50 -8.34
N VAL A 682 17.09 -13.17 -7.20
CA VAL A 682 15.89 -13.96 -6.92
C VAL A 682 14.79 -13.11 -6.28
N GLN A 683 13.63 -13.10 -6.93
CA GLN A 683 12.39 -12.50 -6.46
C GLN A 683 11.34 -13.57 -6.23
N ARG A 684 10.49 -13.38 -5.20
CA ARG A 684 9.35 -14.26 -4.91
C ARG A 684 8.11 -13.45 -4.63
N PHE A 685 7.02 -13.80 -5.30
CA PHE A 685 5.71 -13.18 -5.10
C PHE A 685 4.60 -14.17 -5.43
N THR A 686 3.38 -13.82 -5.06
CA THR A 686 2.19 -14.64 -5.29
C THR A 686 1.11 -13.78 -5.90
N TYR A 687 0.42 -14.33 -6.89
CA TYR A 687 -0.81 -13.74 -7.41
C TYR A 687 -1.94 -14.77 -7.43
N LEU A 688 -3.18 -14.28 -7.46
CA LEU A 688 -4.41 -15.05 -7.60
C LEU A 688 -5.04 -14.67 -8.94
N LEU A 689 -5.47 -15.68 -9.70
CA LEU A 689 -6.40 -15.51 -10.82
C LEU A 689 -7.81 -15.74 -10.28
N VAL A 690 -8.64 -14.70 -10.28
CA VAL A 690 -9.99 -14.73 -9.72
C VAL A 690 -11.01 -14.52 -10.84
N PRO A 691 -11.47 -15.62 -11.49
CA PRO A 691 -12.62 -15.55 -12.37
C PRO A 691 -13.87 -15.19 -11.57
N HIS A 692 -14.69 -14.31 -12.11
CA HIS A 692 -15.95 -13.94 -11.44
C HIS A 692 -17.09 -13.69 -12.41
N THR A 693 -18.27 -13.71 -11.81
CA THR A 693 -19.53 -13.39 -12.47
C THR A 693 -19.95 -11.98 -12.03
N GLY A 694 -20.17 -11.07 -12.98
CA GLY A 694 -20.65 -9.72 -12.67
C GLY A 694 -19.57 -8.65 -12.78
N ASP A 695 -19.07 -8.19 -11.63
CA ASP A 695 -18.02 -7.17 -11.50
C ASP A 695 -17.07 -7.47 -10.32
N TRP A 696 -16.00 -6.68 -10.21
CA TRP A 696 -15.01 -6.78 -9.14
C TRP A 696 -15.59 -6.77 -7.71
N ARG A 697 -16.79 -6.20 -7.47
CA ARG A 697 -17.42 -6.16 -6.15
C ARG A 697 -17.83 -7.55 -5.71
N ALA A 698 -18.41 -8.33 -6.63
CA ALA A 698 -18.82 -9.70 -6.36
C ALA A 698 -17.63 -10.63 -6.09
N ALA A 699 -16.46 -10.30 -6.65
CA ALA A 699 -15.24 -11.08 -6.48
C ALA A 699 -14.55 -10.90 -5.11
N GLY A 700 -14.95 -9.90 -4.31
CA GLY A 700 -14.42 -9.68 -2.95
C GLY A 700 -12.91 -9.40 -2.89
N LEU A 701 -12.38 -8.72 -3.91
CA LEU A 701 -10.93 -8.63 -4.18
C LEU A 701 -10.11 -8.04 -3.02
N THR A 702 -10.59 -6.99 -2.37
CA THR A 702 -9.88 -6.35 -1.23
C THR A 702 -9.68 -7.31 -0.06
N ARG A 703 -10.68 -8.15 0.27
CA ARG A 703 -10.53 -9.16 1.34
C ARG A 703 -9.59 -10.28 0.92
N ARG A 704 -9.64 -10.72 -0.34
CA ARG A 704 -8.68 -11.70 -0.89
C ARG A 704 -7.24 -11.17 -0.81
N ALA A 705 -7.03 -9.92 -1.19
CA ALA A 705 -5.75 -9.24 -1.08
C ALA A 705 -5.25 -9.16 0.37
N ALA A 706 -6.13 -8.81 1.31
CA ALA A 706 -5.79 -8.77 2.73
C ALA A 706 -5.36 -10.15 3.27
N VAL A 707 -6.08 -11.22 2.92
CA VAL A 707 -5.73 -12.59 3.31
C VAL A 707 -4.41 -13.03 2.69
N LEU A 708 -4.17 -12.70 1.42
CA LEU A 708 -2.91 -13.01 0.73
C LEU A 708 -1.71 -12.27 1.35
N GLY A 709 -1.88 -11.01 1.73
CA GLY A 709 -0.83 -10.17 2.32
C GLY A 709 -0.56 -10.45 3.81
N SER A 710 -1.55 -10.94 4.55
CA SER A 710 -1.45 -11.26 5.98
C SER A 710 -2.08 -12.62 6.27
N PRO A 711 -1.33 -13.72 6.03
CA PRO A 711 -1.87 -15.07 6.19
C PRO A 711 -2.16 -15.41 7.66
N VAL A 712 -3.04 -16.38 7.86
CA VAL A 712 -3.36 -16.94 9.17
C VAL A 712 -2.14 -17.66 9.76
N ARG A 713 -2.06 -17.74 11.10
CA ARG A 713 -0.91 -18.34 11.78
C ARG A 713 -1.31 -19.54 12.60
N ALA A 714 -0.73 -20.70 12.32
CA ALA A 714 -0.81 -21.88 13.16
C ALA A 714 0.29 -21.90 14.23
N MET A 715 -0.03 -22.42 15.40
CA MET A 715 0.87 -22.59 16.53
C MET A 715 0.59 -23.94 17.21
N LEU A 716 1.63 -24.72 17.47
CA LEU A 716 1.54 -25.92 18.29
C LEU A 716 1.38 -25.52 19.77
N GLU A 717 0.53 -26.24 20.50
CA GLU A 717 0.28 -25.99 21.93
C GLU A 717 0.19 -27.30 22.73
N SER A 718 0.29 -27.21 24.04
CA SER A 718 0.20 -28.32 25.01
C SER A 718 -1.21 -28.44 25.62
N PHE A 719 -1.45 -29.51 26.37
CA PHE A 719 -2.68 -29.67 27.14
C PHE A 719 -2.61 -28.86 28.43
N HIS A 720 -3.66 -28.09 28.72
CA HIS A 720 -3.78 -27.34 29.95
C HIS A 720 -5.23 -26.88 30.17
N ASP A 721 -5.54 -26.52 31.41
CA ASP A 721 -6.76 -25.80 31.73
C ASP A 721 -6.71 -24.37 31.18
N GLY A 722 -7.86 -23.72 31.09
CA GLY A 722 -8.01 -22.35 30.62
C GLY A 722 -9.45 -21.89 30.75
N THR A 723 -9.68 -20.57 30.73
CA THR A 723 -11.03 -20.00 30.81
C THR A 723 -11.67 -19.76 29.45
N LEU A 724 -10.86 -19.64 28.40
CA LEU A 724 -11.31 -19.36 27.05
C LEU A 724 -11.77 -20.64 26.32
N PRO A 725 -12.81 -20.55 25.49
CA PRO A 725 -13.31 -21.68 24.72
C PRO A 725 -12.34 -22.12 23.60
N PRO A 726 -12.54 -23.31 23.00
CA PRO A 726 -11.71 -23.80 21.89
C PRO A 726 -11.75 -22.92 20.63
N ALA A 727 -12.73 -22.04 20.48
CA ALA A 727 -12.80 -21.05 19.42
C ALA A 727 -13.42 -19.75 19.94
N ARG A 728 -12.85 -18.61 19.56
CA ARG A 728 -13.36 -17.28 19.94
C ARG A 728 -13.01 -16.25 18.86
N GLY A 729 -13.97 -15.40 18.52
CA GLY A 729 -13.76 -14.18 17.74
C GLY A 729 -13.79 -12.94 18.65
N TYR A 730 -13.07 -11.90 18.27
CA TYR A 730 -12.95 -10.66 19.05
C TYR A 730 -13.57 -9.44 18.38
N LEU A 731 -13.68 -9.45 17.05
CA LEU A 731 -14.33 -8.40 16.25
C LEU A 731 -14.76 -8.96 14.89
N ASP A 732 -16.01 -8.67 14.49
CA ASP A 732 -16.59 -9.07 13.20
C ASP A 732 -17.20 -7.85 12.48
N ASP A 733 -16.79 -7.63 11.24
CA ASP A 733 -17.36 -6.61 10.35
C ASP A 733 -18.51 -7.13 9.49
N GLY A 734 -18.89 -8.40 9.67
CA GLY A 734 -19.99 -9.07 8.98
C GLY A 734 -19.64 -9.55 7.56
N GLY A 735 -18.39 -9.36 7.09
CA GLY A 735 -17.95 -9.81 5.77
C GLY A 735 -18.58 -9.06 4.59
N GLY A 736 -19.27 -7.94 4.86
CA GLY A 736 -20.02 -7.17 3.88
C GLY A 736 -19.19 -6.11 3.13
N GLN A 737 -19.90 -5.07 2.66
CA GLN A 737 -19.36 -3.94 1.89
C GLN A 737 -18.42 -3.04 2.71
N VAL A 738 -18.53 -3.08 4.04
CA VAL A 738 -17.66 -2.33 4.95
C VAL A 738 -16.63 -3.28 5.55
N MET A 739 -15.37 -2.88 5.48
CA MET A 739 -14.23 -3.65 5.98
C MET A 739 -13.56 -2.90 7.11
N VAL A 740 -13.29 -3.59 8.23
CA VAL A 740 -12.47 -3.04 9.31
C VAL A 740 -10.99 -3.13 8.94
N THR A 741 -10.32 -1.98 8.89
CA THR A 741 -8.92 -1.84 8.44
C THR A 741 -7.95 -1.73 9.60
N ALA A 742 -8.35 -1.11 10.71
CA ALA A 742 -7.54 -1.00 11.92
C ALA A 742 -8.33 -1.35 13.18
N VAL A 743 -7.65 -2.07 14.09
CA VAL A 743 -8.07 -2.28 15.48
C VAL A 743 -6.82 -2.06 16.32
N LYS A 744 -6.80 -1.01 17.14
CA LYS A 744 -5.64 -0.66 17.96
C LYS A 744 -6.05 0.00 19.28
N LEU A 745 -5.09 0.22 20.17
CA LEU A 745 -5.29 1.04 21.37
C LEU A 745 -5.22 2.53 21.02
N HIS A 746 -6.01 3.37 21.68
CA HIS A 746 -6.01 4.82 21.49
C HIS A 746 -4.69 5.45 21.96
N GLU A 747 -4.22 6.48 21.25
CA GLU A 747 -2.92 7.10 21.51
C GLU A 747 -2.81 7.77 22.89
N ASP A 748 -3.87 8.45 23.37
CA ASP A 748 -3.87 9.09 24.70
C ASP A 748 -4.54 8.28 25.83
N ALA A 749 -5.31 7.25 25.47
CA ALA A 749 -6.20 6.55 26.38
C ALA A 749 -5.99 5.04 26.20
N PRO A 750 -4.94 4.44 26.79
CA PRO A 750 -4.47 3.10 26.45
C PRO A 750 -5.44 1.95 26.78
N ARG A 751 -6.61 2.25 27.34
CA ARG A 751 -7.71 1.29 27.58
C ARG A 751 -8.83 1.40 26.56
N ASP A 752 -8.78 2.39 25.68
CA ASP A 752 -9.81 2.62 24.68
C ASP A 752 -9.38 1.95 23.38
N LEU A 753 -10.34 1.31 22.73
CA LEU A 753 -10.16 0.69 21.43
C LEU A 753 -10.43 1.73 20.32
N VAL A 754 -9.59 1.75 19.31
CA VAL A 754 -9.83 2.45 18.04
C VAL A 754 -10.15 1.40 17.00
N VAL A 755 -11.35 1.50 16.41
CA VAL A 755 -11.81 0.65 15.31
C VAL A 755 -12.04 1.54 14.09
N ARG A 756 -11.31 1.31 13.00
CA ARG A 756 -11.48 2.03 11.73
C ARG A 756 -12.06 1.11 10.68
N ALA A 757 -13.07 1.61 9.97
CA ALA A 757 -13.75 0.87 8.93
C ALA A 757 -13.91 1.74 7.67
N VAL A 758 -13.92 1.08 6.51
CA VAL A 758 -14.06 1.70 5.20
C VAL A 758 -15.09 0.95 4.36
N GLU A 759 -15.93 1.67 3.63
CA GLU A 759 -16.77 1.08 2.58
C GLU A 759 -15.90 0.76 1.35
N SER A 760 -15.84 -0.49 0.92
CA SER A 760 -14.85 -0.96 -0.06
C SER A 760 -15.43 -1.27 -1.45
N THR A 761 -16.73 -1.05 -1.67
CA THR A 761 -17.45 -1.39 -2.91
C THR A 761 -17.89 -0.16 -3.73
N GLY A 762 -17.72 1.05 -3.22
CA GLY A 762 -18.19 2.28 -3.86
C GLY A 762 -19.70 2.42 -3.85
N ARG A 763 -20.38 1.77 -2.89
CA ARG A 763 -21.83 1.83 -2.73
C ARG A 763 -22.15 2.06 -1.25
N ALA A 764 -23.08 2.98 -0.98
CA ALA A 764 -23.49 3.25 0.39
C ALA A 764 -24.05 1.98 1.06
N ALA A 765 -23.70 1.80 2.33
CA ALA A 765 -24.05 0.61 3.10
C ALA A 765 -24.41 0.98 4.54
N VAL A 766 -25.30 0.20 5.16
CA VAL A 766 -25.40 0.16 6.62
C VAL A 766 -24.60 -1.04 7.10
N ALA A 767 -23.62 -0.80 7.96
CA ALA A 767 -22.77 -1.86 8.50
C ALA A 767 -22.97 -2.00 9.99
N THR A 768 -22.93 -3.26 10.43
CA THR A 768 -22.97 -3.65 11.84
C THR A 768 -21.61 -4.24 12.19
N LEU A 769 -20.90 -3.63 13.12
CA LEU A 769 -19.61 -4.08 13.63
C LEU A 769 -19.83 -4.72 15.00
N ASP A 770 -19.68 -6.04 15.07
CA ASP A 770 -19.72 -6.77 16.32
C ASP A 770 -18.35 -6.68 16.99
N VAL A 771 -18.31 -6.15 18.21
CA VAL A 771 -17.09 -6.01 19.01
C VAL A 771 -17.22 -6.82 20.31
N PRO A 772 -17.23 -8.17 20.25
CA PRO A 772 -17.25 -9.03 21.43
C PRO A 772 -16.16 -8.70 22.46
N LEU A 773 -15.02 -8.16 22.00
CA LEU A 773 -13.94 -7.68 22.88
C LEU A 773 -14.43 -6.59 23.86
N ALA A 774 -15.34 -5.73 23.42
CA ALA A 774 -15.94 -4.65 24.21
C ALA A 774 -17.39 -4.96 24.64
N GLY A 775 -17.95 -6.12 24.26
CA GLY A 775 -19.33 -6.50 24.60
C GLY A 775 -20.41 -5.63 23.94
N VAL A 776 -20.10 -5.01 22.79
CA VAL A 776 -21.03 -4.12 22.07
C VAL A 776 -21.08 -4.42 20.58
N ARG A 777 -22.16 -3.95 19.95
CA ARG A 777 -22.39 -3.89 18.52
C ARG A 777 -22.56 -2.43 18.10
N LEU A 778 -21.86 -2.00 17.05
CA LEU A 778 -21.99 -0.65 16.47
C LEU A 778 -22.69 -0.73 15.12
N THR A 779 -23.76 0.03 14.92
CA THR A 779 -24.45 0.11 13.61
C THR A 779 -24.32 1.52 13.05
N ALA A 780 -23.78 1.64 11.84
CA ALA A 780 -23.41 2.90 11.22
C ALA A 780 -23.72 2.89 9.71
N ASP A 781 -24.19 4.02 9.20
CA ASP A 781 -24.26 4.29 7.76
C ASP A 781 -22.87 4.65 7.22
N PHE A 782 -22.54 4.15 6.03
CA PHE A 782 -21.34 4.48 5.28
C PHE A 782 -21.73 4.93 3.88
N GLY A 783 -21.23 6.09 3.47
CA GLY A 783 -21.24 6.51 2.07
C GLY A 783 -20.24 5.70 1.23
N PRO A 784 -20.27 5.83 -0.11
CA PRO A 784 -19.29 5.22 -1.00
C PRO A 784 -17.86 5.57 -0.57
N SER A 785 -16.97 4.58 -0.45
CA SER A 785 -15.56 4.78 -0.07
C SER A 785 -15.33 5.53 1.26
N GLN A 786 -16.36 5.68 2.10
CA GLN A 786 -16.27 6.50 3.30
C GLN A 786 -15.43 5.81 4.39
N ILE A 787 -14.53 6.58 5.01
CA ILE A 787 -13.72 6.15 6.14
C ILE A 787 -14.37 6.65 7.44
N ARG A 788 -14.62 5.75 8.40
CA ARG A 788 -15.11 6.11 9.75
C ARG A 788 -14.23 5.48 10.82
N THR A 789 -14.06 6.20 11.92
CA THR A 789 -13.20 5.79 13.04
C THR A 789 -13.95 5.91 14.35
N PHE A 790 -14.04 4.82 15.09
CA PHE A 790 -14.74 4.74 16.36
C PHE A 790 -13.74 4.58 17.50
N ARG A 791 -13.91 5.38 18.55
CA ARG A 791 -13.25 5.20 19.84
C ARG A 791 -14.24 4.54 20.80
N ILE A 792 -13.87 3.39 21.35
CA ILE A 792 -14.70 2.57 22.24
C ILE A 792 -13.97 2.40 23.57
N PRO A 793 -14.36 3.14 24.63
CA PRO A 793 -13.80 2.94 25.96
C PRO A 793 -14.18 1.56 26.51
N LEU A 794 -13.22 0.70 26.86
CA LEU A 794 -13.52 -0.65 27.33
C LEU A 794 -14.22 -0.68 28.70
N ASP A 795 -14.02 0.36 29.52
CA ASP A 795 -14.65 0.50 30.84
C ASP A 795 -16.11 1.03 30.75
N ASP A 796 -16.48 1.70 29.65
CA ASP A 796 -17.86 2.14 29.34
C ASP A 796 -18.13 2.10 27.81
N PRO A 797 -18.31 0.90 27.22
CA PRO A 797 -18.42 0.74 25.76
C PRO A 797 -19.61 1.47 25.13
N HIS A 798 -20.68 1.71 25.89
CA HIS A 798 -21.86 2.47 25.44
C HIS A 798 -21.59 3.96 25.25
N SER A 799 -20.47 4.46 25.79
CA SER A 799 -20.00 5.83 25.59
C SER A 799 -19.17 6.02 24.32
N ALA A 800 -19.12 5.02 23.43
CA ALA A 800 -18.36 5.10 22.19
C ALA A 800 -18.68 6.36 21.38
N VAL A 801 -17.65 6.91 20.74
CA VAL A 801 -17.72 8.13 19.93
C VAL A 801 -17.03 7.93 18.59
N GLU A 802 -17.34 8.78 17.63
CA GLU A 802 -16.60 8.85 16.38
C GLU A 802 -15.45 9.85 16.53
N THR A 803 -14.30 9.53 15.95
CA THR A 803 -13.11 10.38 15.94
C THR A 803 -12.59 10.63 14.53
N ASP A 804 -11.81 11.69 14.35
CA ASP A 804 -11.03 11.95 13.14
C ASP A 804 -9.89 10.92 12.95
N LEU A 805 -9.12 11.06 11.86
CA LEU A 805 -8.01 10.14 11.57
C LEU A 805 -6.80 10.33 12.51
N LEU A 806 -6.76 11.42 13.28
CA LEU A 806 -5.68 11.79 14.21
C LEU A 806 -5.98 11.43 15.65
N GLU A 807 -7.21 11.03 15.96
CA GLU A 807 -7.71 10.77 17.31
C GLU A 807 -7.79 12.03 18.21
N PHE A 808 -7.96 13.23 17.62
CA PHE A 808 -8.06 14.48 18.39
C PHE A 808 -9.50 14.88 18.70
N GLY A 809 -10.35 14.94 17.67
CA GLY A 809 -11.73 15.39 17.81
C GLY A 809 -12.69 14.23 18.02
N THR A 810 -13.52 14.30 19.06
CA THR A 810 -14.62 13.34 19.25
C THR A 810 -15.97 13.98 18.95
N ARG A 811 -16.83 13.29 18.20
CA ARG A 811 -18.24 13.67 18.02
C ARG A 811 -19.15 12.48 18.32
N LYS A 812 -20.35 12.76 18.82
CA LYS A 812 -21.45 11.78 18.74
C LYS A 812 -21.83 11.66 17.27
N GLY A 813 -21.22 10.72 16.57
CA GLY A 813 -21.53 10.43 15.17
C GLY A 813 -22.94 9.82 15.03
N ALA A 814 -23.44 9.78 13.81
CA ALA A 814 -24.66 9.03 13.49
C ALA A 814 -24.32 7.53 13.46
N PHE A 815 -24.42 6.87 14.61
CA PHE A 815 -24.34 5.42 14.78
C PHE A 815 -25.06 5.02 16.07
N THR A 816 -25.47 3.76 16.19
CA THR A 816 -26.03 3.20 17.42
C THR A 816 -25.03 2.26 18.08
N VAL A 817 -25.12 2.15 19.41
CA VAL A 817 -24.35 1.18 20.21
C VAL A 817 -25.34 0.35 20.99
N GLU A 818 -25.24 -0.97 20.84
CA GLU A 818 -26.09 -1.94 21.50
C GLU A 818 -25.21 -2.97 22.23
N SER A 819 -25.77 -3.68 23.21
CA SER A 819 -25.03 -4.79 23.85
C SER A 819 -24.92 -5.96 22.88
N TRP A 820 -23.75 -6.61 22.83
CA TRP A 820 -23.48 -7.75 21.95
C TRP A 820 -24.16 -9.04 22.42
#